data_AF-A0A511DII1-F1
#
_entry.id   AF-A0A511DII1-F1
#
_cell.length_a   1.000
_cell.length_b   1.000
_cell.length_c   1.000
_cell.angle_alpha   90.00
_cell.angle_beta   90.00
_cell.angle_gamma   90.00
#
_symmetry.space_group_name_H-M   'P 1'
#
loop_
_entity.id
_entity.type
_entity.pdbx_description
1 polymer ?
#
loop_
_entity_poly.entity_id
_entity_poly.type
_entity_poly.pdbx_seq_one_letter_code
_entity_poly.pdbx_strand_id
1 'polypeptide(L)'
;MGSDDLARLHVLGDWHGPGEEGTARRLAHELPADWDIVAGRDIPDGMGTVDLDLVVVSPRAVYLCEEKSWGRHVVVGEVGWYVNGERRHSPNSQVQHATRVLAGRIKTRIPGWRKAENAFPHGHRMVRGHVVLSHPTLHLEGAAELGEDVVLALDDAAPTLLRLDATCPTSMAPLRQELMGFLLGLPARGPEAPPTFIYQYRVERRPMQRGHALVYPSRNPAGELVDLVSVPVAGAADPERARLLATREHDALAALAADDRAWRVQGWFELDGRLITPTTVATDGTSLAKLAASRRAEPGDDGRVPPSIGVPVVHDAFLALAQVHARGITHRALRLRSIEVTEHNRVRFRDFDRAHLPTAETIAPSLDDTHPSASFRAPGVTMEMFTPADDLYSLALSLVQWLHGDATDHPDHALAARRAPEYPVVGEVLARCLARTPGDTFTAADAATATDQAPPPAPPEPPGPRRTDPVDDERIGQDALLAGRYRLLRKLGEGAWAVTWLAHDENLDERRTIKHLRPGRVTPEQVKAEYEHASLLRSHRCARVYDRLARPEPGVLVQEYVPGETLHELTTGRPALDREQARRIAVDVLNGLAHAHSQSIYHRDVSPNNIVVREDGRAVLIDFGLASRADAAQSAVGSPPYTAPEVWSRRLWSPSADIYSAAASVLHALLGRLPYAGPGIDERRTLVPPAADKVERYGRLLDALYRAVQADPGDRPSDAGAFAEELARVDDIVVVPGRRVVNPTVAALRGLYRHSGIGNSGNRGLDDEFAHDTYVRTRLDHELLPAVVAGELDVVVLSGNPGDGKTSFLVKVGTELDAAGAVTVHEDEAGWRRRLDGRTYAAVYDASESHGELSSDDLLRRALDPGEGDDPARRTVLIAANDGRIAQFCLDNAERYPDASRELDRQRLGAPAPRGSRTVLVDLKRRALAMPDLDGPALGANVLASLTVLHRWQVCGGCEVRDVCPIKRATPSSSARARPRRRWPSCCW
;
A
#
# COMPACT_ATOMS: atom_id res chain seq x y z
N MET A 1 -30.87 -16.37 -42.37
CA MET A 1 -30.76 -14.94 -42.00
C MET A 1 -29.41 -14.47 -42.53
N GLY A 2 -29.38 -13.35 -43.25
CA GLY A 2 -28.13 -12.81 -43.79
C GLY A 2 -27.24 -12.29 -42.66
N SER A 3 -25.94 -12.14 -42.92
CA SER A 3 -24.97 -11.63 -41.94
C SER A 3 -25.22 -10.18 -41.47
N ASP A 4 -26.23 -9.50 -42.02
CA ASP A 4 -26.57 -8.10 -41.76
C ASP A 4 -27.69 -7.91 -40.70
N ASP A 5 -28.27 -8.98 -40.15
CA ASP A 5 -29.38 -8.92 -39.17
C ASP A 5 -28.97 -9.14 -37.69
N LEU A 6 -27.67 -9.23 -37.39
CA LEU A 6 -27.15 -9.62 -36.06
C LEU A 6 -26.44 -8.48 -35.33
N ALA A 7 -26.45 -8.54 -33.98
CA ALA A 7 -25.77 -7.56 -33.14
C ALA A 7 -24.26 -7.49 -33.46
N ARG A 8 -23.71 -6.27 -33.44
CA ARG A 8 -22.30 -6.04 -33.81
C ARG A 8 -21.38 -6.35 -32.65
N LEU A 9 -20.47 -7.30 -32.85
CA LEU A 9 -19.44 -7.66 -31.87
C LEU A 9 -18.14 -6.89 -32.15
N HIS A 10 -17.69 -6.12 -31.16
CA HIS A 10 -16.46 -5.33 -31.18
C HIS A 10 -15.42 -5.98 -30.26
N VAL A 11 -14.47 -6.72 -30.84
CA VAL A 11 -13.37 -7.37 -30.12
C VAL A 11 -12.11 -6.53 -30.28
N LEU A 12 -11.63 -5.95 -29.19
CA LEU A 12 -10.57 -4.94 -29.23
C LEU A 12 -9.43 -5.25 -28.23
N GLY A 13 -9.23 -6.55 -27.93
CA GLY A 13 -8.20 -7.14 -27.06
C GLY A 13 -8.25 -8.69 -27.10
N ASP A 14 -7.38 -9.38 -26.33
CA ASP A 14 -7.38 -10.85 -26.19
C ASP A 14 -8.42 -11.33 -25.16
N TRP A 15 -9.03 -12.50 -25.40
CA TRP A 15 -10.00 -13.13 -24.50
C TRP A 15 -9.34 -13.71 -23.23
N HIS A 16 -9.97 -13.62 -22.06
CA HIS A 16 -9.49 -14.28 -20.84
C HIS A 16 -9.70 -15.81 -20.87
N GLY A 17 -10.56 -16.30 -21.75
CA GLY A 17 -10.77 -17.73 -21.94
C GLY A 17 -11.90 -18.06 -22.92
N PRO A 18 -12.07 -19.36 -23.26
CA PRO A 18 -13.08 -19.81 -24.22
C PRO A 18 -14.53 -19.54 -23.79
N GLY A 19 -14.80 -19.36 -22.48
CA GLY A 19 -16.13 -19.04 -21.95
C GLY A 19 -16.60 -17.62 -22.29
N GLU A 20 -15.70 -16.65 -22.20
CA GLU A 20 -15.97 -15.24 -22.53
C GLU A 20 -16.22 -15.08 -24.04
N GLU A 21 -15.36 -15.68 -24.87
CA GLU A 21 -15.54 -15.68 -26.33
C GLU A 21 -16.85 -16.37 -26.74
N GLY A 22 -17.15 -17.53 -26.13
CA GLY A 22 -18.38 -18.27 -26.39
C GLY A 22 -19.63 -17.47 -26.03
N THR A 23 -19.62 -16.80 -24.88
CA THR A 23 -20.71 -15.94 -24.42
C THR A 23 -20.92 -14.75 -25.35
N ALA A 24 -19.84 -14.06 -25.73
CA ALA A 24 -19.89 -12.89 -26.61
C ALA A 24 -20.44 -13.23 -28.00
N ARG A 25 -19.96 -14.32 -28.61
CA ARG A 25 -20.40 -14.78 -29.94
C ARG A 25 -21.86 -15.22 -29.92
N ARG A 26 -22.28 -15.89 -28.84
CA ARG A 26 -23.68 -16.33 -28.69
C ARG A 26 -24.62 -15.15 -28.55
N LEU A 27 -24.31 -14.18 -27.67
CA LEU A 27 -25.08 -12.96 -27.54
C LEU A 27 -25.14 -12.17 -28.85
N ALA A 28 -24.04 -12.12 -29.61
CA ALA A 28 -24.02 -11.47 -30.92
C ALA A 28 -24.98 -12.12 -31.94
N HIS A 29 -25.16 -13.44 -31.84
CA HIS A 29 -26.04 -14.21 -32.72
C HIS A 29 -27.51 -14.19 -32.29
N GLU A 30 -27.79 -13.99 -31.00
CA GLU A 30 -29.14 -14.01 -30.44
C GLU A 30 -29.77 -12.61 -30.28
N LEU A 31 -28.94 -11.55 -30.26
CA LEU A 31 -29.40 -10.17 -30.12
C LEU A 31 -29.60 -9.45 -31.48
N PRO A 32 -30.50 -8.46 -31.56
CA PRO A 32 -30.84 -7.77 -32.81
C PRO A 32 -29.71 -6.90 -33.41
N ALA A 33 -29.79 -6.63 -34.71
CA ALA A 33 -28.81 -5.82 -35.47
C ALA A 33 -28.52 -4.41 -34.90
N ASP A 34 -29.48 -3.82 -34.20
CA ASP A 34 -29.34 -2.49 -33.58
C ASP A 34 -28.77 -2.56 -32.16
N TRP A 35 -28.08 -3.65 -31.79
CA TRP A 35 -27.31 -3.82 -30.56
C TRP A 35 -25.82 -3.90 -30.87
N ASP A 36 -24.99 -3.45 -29.92
CA ASP A 36 -23.53 -3.54 -30.00
C ASP A 36 -22.99 -4.26 -28.75
N ILE A 37 -22.01 -5.14 -28.93
CA ILE A 37 -21.32 -5.85 -27.84
C ILE A 37 -19.85 -5.45 -27.88
N VAL A 38 -19.33 -4.91 -26.78
CA VAL A 38 -17.93 -4.51 -26.64
C VAL A 38 -17.27 -5.43 -25.62
N ALA A 39 -16.22 -6.13 -26.02
CA ALA A 39 -15.52 -7.09 -25.17
C ALA A 39 -14.09 -6.63 -24.82
N GLY A 40 -13.61 -7.05 -23.63
CA GLY A 40 -12.19 -6.97 -23.24
C GLY A 40 -11.67 -5.54 -23.01
N ARG A 41 -12.39 -4.74 -22.20
CA ARG A 41 -12.06 -3.33 -21.94
C ARG A 41 -11.74 -3.05 -20.49
N ASP A 42 -10.78 -2.17 -20.26
CA ASP A 42 -10.45 -1.66 -18.92
C ASP A 42 -11.02 -0.25 -18.71
N ILE A 43 -11.63 0.03 -17.55
CA ILE A 43 -11.98 1.38 -17.10
C ILE A 43 -10.98 1.88 -16.05
N PRO A 44 -10.29 3.00 -16.28
CA PRO A 44 -9.50 3.65 -15.23
C PRO A 44 -10.39 4.19 -14.09
N ASP A 45 -10.17 3.75 -12.85
CA ASP A 45 -10.91 4.17 -11.63
C ASP A 45 -10.09 5.13 -10.74
N GLY A 46 -8.93 5.61 -11.20
CA GLY A 46 -8.08 6.53 -10.44
C GLY A 46 -7.26 5.86 -9.32
N MET A 47 -7.60 4.63 -8.90
CA MET A 47 -6.76 3.75 -8.07
C MET A 47 -6.24 2.50 -8.82
N GLY A 48 -6.62 2.32 -10.09
CA GLY A 48 -6.26 1.17 -10.93
C GLY A 48 -7.14 1.10 -12.18
N THR A 49 -7.24 -0.09 -12.78
CA THR A 49 -8.18 -0.42 -13.85
C THR A 49 -9.24 -1.40 -13.36
N VAL A 50 -10.47 -1.24 -13.83
CA VAL A 50 -11.59 -2.17 -13.63
C VAL A 50 -11.81 -2.91 -14.95
N ASP A 51 -11.62 -4.23 -14.94
CA ASP A 51 -11.86 -5.08 -16.12
C ASP A 51 -13.37 -5.19 -16.40
N LEU A 52 -13.73 -5.09 -17.68
CA LEU A 52 -15.07 -5.32 -18.20
C LEU A 52 -15.02 -6.49 -19.18
N ASP A 53 -15.65 -7.59 -18.79
CA ASP A 53 -15.82 -8.76 -19.66
C ASP A 53 -16.61 -8.39 -20.92
N LEU A 54 -17.90 -8.08 -20.76
CA LEU A 54 -18.78 -7.76 -21.87
C LEU A 54 -19.68 -6.56 -21.56
N VAL A 55 -19.65 -5.54 -22.41
CA VAL A 55 -20.57 -4.40 -22.39
C VAL A 55 -21.54 -4.52 -23.56
N VAL A 56 -22.80 -4.78 -23.27
CA VAL A 56 -23.88 -4.89 -24.26
C VAL A 56 -24.67 -3.57 -24.29
N VAL A 57 -24.69 -2.92 -25.45
CA VAL A 57 -25.34 -1.63 -25.67
C VAL A 57 -26.57 -1.83 -26.54
N SER A 58 -27.74 -1.55 -25.96
CA SER A 58 -29.02 -1.63 -26.65
C SER A 58 -29.51 -0.25 -27.10
N PRO A 59 -30.65 -0.16 -27.81
CA PRO A 59 -31.28 1.12 -28.14
C PRO A 59 -31.73 1.94 -26.93
N ARG A 60 -31.93 1.34 -25.75
CA ARG A 60 -32.51 2.01 -24.57
C ARG A 60 -31.72 1.90 -23.27
N ALA A 61 -30.76 0.98 -23.17
CA ALA A 61 -29.94 0.76 -21.97
C ALA A 61 -28.54 0.19 -22.28
N VAL A 62 -27.70 0.13 -21.25
CA VAL A 62 -26.37 -0.49 -21.26
C VAL A 62 -26.33 -1.58 -20.21
N TYR A 63 -25.88 -2.77 -20.60
CA TYR A 63 -25.80 -3.95 -19.76
C TYR A 63 -24.34 -4.40 -19.66
N LEU A 64 -23.83 -4.51 -18.43
CA LEU A 64 -22.53 -5.08 -18.15
C LEU A 64 -22.72 -6.55 -17.75
N CYS A 65 -22.11 -7.45 -18.50
CA CYS A 65 -22.17 -8.89 -18.26
C CYS A 65 -20.79 -9.37 -17.79
N GLU A 66 -20.69 -9.72 -16.52
CA GLU A 66 -19.52 -10.40 -15.94
C GLU A 66 -19.65 -11.90 -16.20
N GLU A 67 -18.73 -12.47 -16.98
CA GLU A 67 -18.79 -13.86 -17.41
C GLU A 67 -18.05 -14.78 -16.43
N LYS A 68 -18.64 -15.93 -16.12
CA LYS A 68 -17.99 -16.98 -15.32
C LYS A 68 -18.34 -18.38 -15.86
N SER A 69 -17.32 -19.07 -16.40
CA SER A 69 -17.41 -20.47 -16.80
C SER A 69 -17.18 -21.42 -15.61
N TRP A 70 -18.05 -21.33 -14.59
CA TRP A 70 -17.98 -22.17 -13.39
C TRP A 70 -18.61 -23.54 -13.58
N GLY A 71 -18.29 -24.50 -12.71
CA GLY A 71 -18.73 -25.89 -12.85
C GLY A 71 -20.25 -26.09 -12.87
N ARG A 72 -20.66 -27.35 -13.06
CA ARG A 72 -22.05 -27.79 -13.24
C ARG A 72 -23.04 -27.33 -12.15
N HIS A 73 -22.64 -27.26 -10.88
CA HIS A 73 -23.55 -26.93 -9.76
C HIS A 73 -23.09 -25.66 -9.06
N VAL A 74 -23.97 -24.65 -9.00
CA VAL A 74 -23.69 -23.35 -8.36
C VAL A 74 -24.80 -23.02 -7.36
N VAL A 75 -24.41 -22.79 -6.10
CA VAL A 75 -25.30 -22.33 -5.03
C VAL A 75 -24.94 -20.90 -4.66
N VAL A 76 -25.92 -20.00 -4.81
CA VAL A 76 -25.83 -18.60 -4.41
C VAL A 76 -26.33 -18.46 -2.98
N GLY A 77 -25.58 -17.77 -2.12
CA GLY A 77 -26.01 -17.44 -0.77
C GLY A 77 -25.51 -16.08 -0.30
N GLU A 78 -26.14 -15.52 0.74
CA GLU A 78 -25.86 -14.18 1.26
C GLU A 78 -24.40 -13.98 1.71
N VAL A 79 -23.69 -15.04 2.11
CA VAL A 79 -22.34 -14.99 2.73
C VAL A 79 -21.22 -15.53 1.81
N GLY A 80 -21.57 -16.04 0.62
CA GLY A 80 -20.62 -16.60 -0.35
C GLY A 80 -21.27 -17.56 -1.34
N TRP A 81 -20.62 -17.76 -2.49
CA TRP A 81 -21.10 -18.69 -3.53
C TRP A 81 -20.36 -20.02 -3.40
N TYR A 82 -21.02 -21.11 -3.78
CA TYR A 82 -20.41 -22.45 -3.81
C TYR A 82 -20.49 -23.03 -5.22
N VAL A 83 -19.36 -23.54 -5.73
CA VAL A 83 -19.26 -24.16 -7.05
C VAL A 83 -18.81 -25.60 -6.85
N ASN A 84 -19.66 -26.56 -7.23
CA ASN A 84 -19.45 -28.00 -6.98
C ASN A 84 -19.10 -28.31 -5.49
N GLY A 85 -19.67 -27.55 -4.55
CA GLY A 85 -19.41 -27.69 -3.10
C GLY A 85 -18.21 -26.91 -2.56
N GLU A 86 -17.38 -26.29 -3.41
CA GLU A 86 -16.25 -25.45 -3.00
C GLU A 86 -16.63 -23.98 -2.90
N ARG A 87 -16.19 -23.30 -1.84
CA ARG A 87 -16.47 -21.88 -1.63
C ARG A 87 -15.72 -21.01 -2.63
N ARG A 88 -16.42 -20.06 -3.26
CA ARG A 88 -15.90 -19.05 -4.18
C ARG A 88 -16.35 -17.65 -3.79
N HIS A 89 -15.59 -16.64 -4.22
CA HIS A 89 -15.97 -15.24 -4.05
C HIS A 89 -17.19 -14.90 -4.91
N SER A 90 -18.08 -14.07 -4.37
CA SER A 90 -19.27 -13.60 -5.08
C SER A 90 -18.87 -12.64 -6.21
N PRO A 91 -19.23 -12.91 -7.47
CA PRO A 91 -18.96 -12.01 -8.59
C PRO A 91 -19.94 -10.82 -8.60
N ASN A 92 -21.03 -10.88 -7.82
CA ASN A 92 -22.04 -9.83 -7.77
C ASN A 92 -21.46 -8.48 -7.29
N SER A 93 -20.64 -8.48 -6.24
CA SER A 93 -20.02 -7.25 -5.74
C SER A 93 -19.10 -6.59 -6.78
N GLN A 94 -18.41 -7.41 -7.58
CA GLN A 94 -17.52 -6.98 -8.66
C GLN A 94 -18.31 -6.33 -9.80
N VAL A 95 -19.32 -7.02 -10.34
CA VAL A 95 -20.13 -6.47 -11.44
C VAL A 95 -20.91 -5.22 -11.02
N GLN A 96 -21.43 -5.15 -9.79
CA GLN A 96 -22.13 -3.96 -9.29
C GLN A 96 -21.18 -2.79 -9.03
N HIS A 97 -19.92 -3.06 -8.69
CA HIS A 97 -18.90 -2.02 -8.62
C HIS A 97 -18.54 -1.50 -10.01
N ALA A 98 -18.22 -2.38 -10.95
CA ALA A 98 -17.90 -2.02 -12.33
C ALA A 98 -19.05 -1.25 -13.01
N THR A 99 -20.30 -1.67 -12.78
CA THR A 99 -21.50 -0.97 -13.26
C THR A 99 -21.59 0.47 -12.74
N ARG A 100 -21.31 0.70 -11.45
CA ARG A 100 -21.32 2.05 -10.85
C ARG A 100 -20.20 2.93 -11.41
N VAL A 101 -19.00 2.37 -11.59
CA VAL A 101 -17.85 3.09 -12.16
C VAL A 101 -18.17 3.49 -13.60
N LEU A 102 -18.63 2.55 -14.43
CA LEU A 102 -19.02 2.79 -15.82
C LEU A 102 -20.12 3.86 -15.91
N ALA A 103 -21.19 3.73 -15.12
CA ALA A 103 -22.28 4.70 -15.08
C ALA A 103 -21.81 6.10 -14.69
N GLY A 104 -20.95 6.21 -13.67
CA GLY A 104 -20.39 7.48 -13.23
C GLY A 104 -19.52 8.16 -14.30
N ARG A 105 -18.73 7.36 -15.04
CA ARG A 105 -17.89 7.86 -16.15
C ARG A 105 -18.74 8.33 -17.32
N ILE A 106 -19.72 7.52 -17.74
CA ILE A 106 -20.67 7.87 -18.79
C ILE A 106 -21.39 9.18 -18.43
N LYS A 107 -21.91 9.30 -17.20
CA LYS A 107 -22.60 10.49 -16.68
C LYS A 107 -21.75 11.77 -16.70
N THR A 108 -20.43 11.62 -16.66
CA THR A 108 -19.47 12.74 -16.67
C THR A 108 -18.99 13.08 -18.08
N ARG A 109 -18.86 12.07 -18.95
CA ARG A 109 -18.23 12.18 -20.28
C ARG A 109 -19.22 12.38 -21.43
N ILE A 110 -20.47 11.99 -21.27
CA ILE A 110 -21.50 12.08 -22.33
C ILE A 110 -22.47 13.23 -22.02
N PRO A 111 -22.37 14.37 -22.73
CA PRO A 111 -23.36 15.43 -22.70
C PRO A 111 -24.80 14.92 -22.87
N GLY A 112 -25.72 15.42 -22.05
CA GLY A 112 -27.14 15.03 -22.14
C GLY A 112 -27.51 13.71 -21.45
N TRP A 113 -26.54 12.88 -21.03
CA TRP A 113 -26.80 11.62 -20.33
C TRP A 113 -27.64 11.82 -19.05
N ARG A 114 -27.30 12.81 -18.22
CA ARG A 114 -28.06 13.14 -17.00
C ARG A 114 -29.53 13.45 -17.28
N LYS A 115 -29.81 14.11 -18.40
CA LYS A 115 -31.17 14.50 -18.78
C LYS A 115 -31.98 13.28 -19.24
N ALA A 116 -31.36 12.36 -19.99
CA ALA A 116 -31.99 11.09 -20.36
C ALA A 116 -32.20 10.18 -19.15
N GLU A 117 -31.23 10.10 -18.24
CA GLU A 117 -31.31 9.31 -17.00
C GLU A 117 -32.43 9.82 -16.07
N ASN A 118 -32.63 11.13 -15.96
CA ASN A 118 -33.72 11.72 -15.16
C ASN A 118 -35.12 11.45 -15.75
N ALA A 119 -35.22 10.99 -17.00
CA ALA A 119 -36.49 10.57 -17.60
C ALA A 119 -36.87 9.12 -17.25
N PHE A 120 -35.99 8.38 -16.55
CA PHE A 120 -36.29 7.04 -16.06
C PHE A 120 -37.16 7.08 -14.79
N PRO A 121 -38.15 6.18 -14.66
CA PRO A 121 -38.94 6.03 -13.44
C PRO A 121 -38.06 5.75 -12.22
N HIS A 122 -38.50 6.21 -11.04
CA HIS A 122 -37.80 5.94 -9.79
C HIS A 122 -37.58 4.44 -9.60
N GLY A 123 -36.34 4.02 -9.40
CA GLY A 123 -35.93 2.63 -9.24
C GLY A 123 -35.27 1.98 -10.46
N HIS A 124 -35.37 2.58 -11.65
CA HIS A 124 -34.75 2.03 -12.87
C HIS A 124 -33.42 2.72 -13.21
N ARG A 125 -32.44 1.95 -13.69
CA ARG A 125 -31.14 2.45 -14.14
C ARG A 125 -30.93 2.20 -15.64
N MET A 126 -30.31 3.17 -16.31
CA MET A 126 -29.87 3.07 -17.71
C MET A 126 -28.66 2.14 -17.89
N VAL A 127 -27.85 1.98 -16.84
CA VAL A 127 -26.71 1.05 -16.82
C VAL A 127 -26.96 -0.02 -15.77
N ARG A 128 -26.95 -1.30 -16.17
CA ARG A 128 -27.27 -2.46 -15.32
C ARG A 128 -26.16 -3.50 -15.39
N GLY A 129 -25.94 -4.22 -14.28
CA GLY A 129 -24.91 -5.24 -14.17
C GLY A 129 -25.51 -6.62 -13.92
N HIS A 130 -24.99 -7.62 -14.62
CA HIS A 130 -25.48 -9.00 -14.63
C HIS A 130 -24.29 -9.97 -14.54
N VAL A 131 -24.45 -11.05 -13.79
CA VAL A 131 -23.50 -12.18 -13.80
C VAL A 131 -24.01 -13.22 -14.79
N VAL A 132 -23.19 -13.62 -15.77
CA VAL A 132 -23.54 -14.63 -16.77
C VAL A 132 -22.73 -15.90 -16.53
N LEU A 133 -23.42 -17.02 -16.31
CA LEU A 133 -22.84 -18.33 -16.08
C LEU A 133 -22.91 -19.16 -17.37
N SER A 134 -21.76 -19.49 -17.97
CA SER A 134 -21.67 -20.05 -19.33
C SER A 134 -21.60 -21.58 -19.42
N HIS A 135 -21.65 -22.29 -18.30
CA HIS A 135 -21.53 -23.74 -18.30
C HIS A 135 -22.73 -24.44 -18.97
N PRO A 136 -22.52 -25.36 -19.94
CA PRO A 136 -23.61 -25.93 -20.76
C PRO A 136 -24.68 -26.71 -20.00
N THR A 137 -24.36 -27.22 -18.81
CA THR A 137 -25.28 -28.01 -17.98
C THR A 137 -25.45 -27.42 -16.58
N LEU A 138 -25.62 -26.11 -16.47
CA LEU A 138 -25.69 -25.41 -15.19
C LEU A 138 -26.94 -25.80 -14.37
N HIS A 139 -26.74 -26.07 -13.08
CA HIS A 139 -27.78 -26.13 -12.07
C HIS A 139 -27.54 -24.99 -11.07
N LEU A 140 -28.47 -24.04 -11.01
CA LEU A 140 -28.37 -22.82 -10.21
C LEU A 140 -29.41 -22.83 -9.07
N GLU A 141 -28.96 -22.64 -7.83
CA GLU A 141 -29.79 -22.56 -6.63
C GLU A 141 -29.58 -21.22 -5.90
N GLY A 142 -30.62 -20.68 -5.27
CA GLY A 142 -30.53 -19.47 -4.43
C GLY A 142 -30.43 -18.13 -5.18
N ALA A 143 -30.42 -18.11 -6.52
CA ALA A 143 -30.24 -16.88 -7.29
C ALA A 143 -31.34 -15.81 -7.08
N ALA A 144 -32.55 -16.23 -6.73
CA ALA A 144 -33.68 -15.32 -6.45
C ALA A 144 -33.42 -14.39 -5.25
N GLU A 145 -32.55 -14.79 -4.31
CA GLU A 145 -32.21 -14.00 -3.12
C GLU A 145 -31.44 -12.71 -3.45
N LEU A 146 -30.75 -12.66 -4.59
CA LEU A 146 -30.02 -11.48 -5.04
C LEU A 146 -30.90 -10.50 -5.85
N GLY A 147 -32.15 -10.86 -6.13
CA GLY A 147 -33.06 -10.14 -7.02
C GLY A 147 -33.17 -10.79 -8.40
N GLU A 148 -34.33 -10.62 -9.03
CA GLU A 148 -34.57 -11.11 -10.39
C GLU A 148 -33.58 -10.50 -11.39
N ASP A 149 -33.14 -11.30 -12.35
CA ASP A 149 -32.25 -10.94 -13.45
C ASP A 149 -30.82 -10.51 -13.05
N VAL A 150 -30.39 -10.68 -11.79
CA VAL A 150 -29.00 -10.37 -11.39
C VAL A 150 -28.00 -11.44 -11.84
N VAL A 151 -28.42 -12.71 -11.84
CA VAL A 151 -27.61 -13.87 -12.26
C VAL A 151 -28.36 -14.60 -13.37
N LEU A 152 -27.69 -14.78 -14.51
CA LEU A 152 -28.27 -15.33 -15.73
C LEU A 152 -27.50 -16.59 -16.13
N ALA A 153 -28.22 -17.66 -16.45
CA ALA A 153 -27.66 -18.71 -17.29
C ALA A 153 -27.45 -18.16 -18.70
N LEU A 154 -26.43 -18.65 -19.41
CA LEU A 154 -26.15 -18.20 -20.78
C LEU A 154 -27.35 -18.37 -21.73
N ASP A 155 -28.13 -19.43 -21.56
CA ASP A 155 -29.35 -19.68 -22.36
C ASP A 155 -30.44 -18.61 -22.13
N ASP A 156 -30.48 -18.01 -20.94
CA ASP A 156 -31.49 -17.02 -20.54
C ASP A 156 -31.01 -15.58 -20.71
N ALA A 157 -29.74 -15.38 -21.05
CA ALA A 157 -29.13 -14.06 -21.10
C ALA A 157 -29.76 -13.16 -22.18
N ALA A 158 -29.79 -13.58 -23.45
CA ALA A 158 -30.37 -12.77 -24.53
C ALA A 158 -31.89 -12.52 -24.36
N PRO A 159 -32.74 -13.53 -24.04
CA PRO A 159 -34.16 -13.30 -23.76
C PRO A 159 -34.41 -12.30 -22.62
N THR A 160 -33.60 -12.36 -21.57
CA THR A 160 -33.71 -11.46 -20.43
C THR A 160 -33.32 -10.03 -20.80
N LEU A 161 -32.21 -9.83 -21.51
CA LEU A 161 -31.79 -8.50 -21.96
C LEU A 161 -32.84 -7.85 -22.88
N LEU A 162 -33.42 -8.61 -23.81
CA LEU A 162 -34.51 -8.13 -24.68
C LEU A 162 -35.75 -7.69 -23.88
N ARG A 163 -36.15 -8.50 -22.89
CA ARG A 163 -37.26 -8.16 -21.99
C ARG A 163 -36.98 -6.88 -21.22
N LEU A 164 -35.77 -6.73 -20.66
CA LEU A 164 -35.37 -5.55 -19.89
C LEU A 164 -35.32 -4.29 -20.77
N ASP A 165 -34.86 -4.38 -22.03
CA ASP A 165 -34.85 -3.24 -22.96
C ASP A 165 -36.27 -2.77 -23.28
N ALA A 166 -37.20 -3.70 -23.50
CA ALA A 166 -38.60 -3.39 -23.82
C ALA A 166 -39.31 -2.60 -22.68
N THR A 167 -38.87 -2.79 -21.43
CA THR A 167 -39.41 -2.03 -20.28
C THR A 167 -38.84 -0.61 -20.14
N CYS A 168 -37.83 -0.25 -20.93
CA CYS A 168 -37.19 1.07 -20.83
C CYS A 168 -38.00 2.14 -21.58
N PRO A 169 -38.34 3.27 -20.94
CA PRO A 169 -39.30 4.23 -21.51
C PRO A 169 -38.71 5.21 -22.53
N THR A 170 -37.38 5.33 -22.61
CA THR A 170 -36.71 6.35 -23.43
C THR A 170 -35.63 5.74 -24.32
N SER A 171 -35.54 6.19 -25.56
CA SER A 171 -34.49 5.78 -26.51
C SER A 171 -33.17 6.53 -26.25
N MET A 172 -32.04 5.83 -26.36
CA MET A 172 -30.68 6.38 -26.31
C MET A 172 -30.14 6.82 -27.67
N ALA A 173 -30.96 6.80 -28.74
CA ALA A 173 -30.50 7.15 -30.09
C ALA A 173 -29.69 8.46 -30.18
N PRO A 174 -30.05 9.57 -29.48
CA PRO A 174 -29.26 10.81 -29.51
C PRO A 174 -27.89 10.71 -28.84
N LEU A 175 -27.69 9.77 -27.91
CA LEU A 175 -26.47 9.60 -27.11
C LEU A 175 -25.56 8.49 -27.65
N ARG A 176 -26.08 7.68 -28.58
CA ARG A 176 -25.46 6.43 -29.02
C ARG A 176 -24.07 6.65 -29.64
N GLN A 177 -23.92 7.67 -30.47
CA GLN A 177 -22.64 7.95 -31.15
C GLN A 177 -21.53 8.29 -30.14
N GLU A 178 -21.83 9.16 -29.16
CA GLU A 178 -20.87 9.54 -28.11
C GLU A 178 -20.58 8.38 -27.16
N LEU A 179 -21.60 7.56 -26.85
CA LEU A 179 -21.44 6.36 -26.01
C LEU A 179 -20.52 5.33 -26.65
N MET A 180 -20.78 4.98 -27.91
CA MET A 180 -19.92 4.03 -28.63
C MET A 180 -18.51 4.59 -28.81
N GLY A 181 -18.35 5.88 -29.10
CA GLY A 181 -17.04 6.53 -29.15
C GLY A 181 -16.29 6.45 -27.81
N PHE A 182 -16.97 6.63 -26.69
CA PHE A 182 -16.40 6.48 -25.35
C PHE A 182 -15.98 5.04 -25.06
N LEU A 183 -16.86 4.06 -25.30
CA LEU A 183 -16.61 2.64 -25.00
C LEU A 183 -15.51 2.04 -25.87
N LEU A 184 -15.48 2.36 -27.16
CA LEU A 184 -14.45 1.89 -28.08
C LEU A 184 -13.10 2.58 -27.85
N GLY A 185 -13.10 3.75 -27.19
CA GLY A 185 -11.91 4.48 -26.78
C GLY A 185 -11.32 4.08 -25.42
N LEU A 186 -11.94 3.13 -24.72
CA LEU A 186 -11.37 2.57 -23.49
C LEU A 186 -10.10 1.75 -23.78
N PRO A 187 -9.11 1.71 -22.87
CA PRO A 187 -7.91 0.90 -23.06
C PRO A 187 -8.25 -0.60 -23.23
N ALA A 188 -7.47 -1.29 -24.06
CA ALA A 188 -7.56 -2.74 -24.22
C ALA A 188 -7.01 -3.46 -22.98
N ARG A 189 -7.58 -4.63 -22.68
CA ARG A 189 -7.13 -5.52 -21.60
C ARG A 189 -5.65 -5.90 -21.78
N GLY A 190 -4.87 -5.86 -20.69
CA GLY A 190 -3.45 -6.28 -20.66
C GLY A 190 -3.25 -7.77 -20.30
N PRO A 191 -2.07 -8.38 -20.52
CA PRO A 191 -1.82 -9.78 -20.18
C PRO A 191 -1.90 -10.03 -18.66
N GLU A 192 -2.39 -11.23 -18.29
CA GLU A 192 -2.65 -11.68 -16.92
C GLU A 192 -1.56 -11.24 -15.93
N ALA A 193 -2.00 -10.74 -14.77
CA ALA A 193 -1.10 -10.50 -13.67
C ALA A 193 -0.44 -11.84 -13.27
N PRO A 194 0.90 -11.90 -13.12
CA PRO A 194 1.58 -13.14 -12.75
C PRO A 194 1.05 -13.67 -11.41
N PRO A 195 1.07 -15.00 -11.18
CA PRO A 195 0.62 -15.57 -9.92
C PRO A 195 1.43 -14.97 -8.78
N THR A 196 0.76 -14.47 -7.75
CA THR A 196 1.41 -13.79 -6.62
C THR A 196 2.42 -14.69 -5.91
N PHE A 197 2.23 -16.00 -5.97
CA PHE A 197 3.12 -17.01 -5.39
C PHE A 197 3.27 -18.22 -6.32
N ILE A 198 4.48 -18.78 -6.33
CA ILE A 198 4.81 -20.11 -6.84
C ILE A 198 5.35 -20.89 -5.64
N TYR A 199 4.55 -21.81 -5.07
CA TYR A 199 4.80 -22.41 -3.76
C TYR A 199 5.12 -21.35 -2.69
N GLN A 200 6.30 -21.45 -2.07
CA GLN A 200 6.80 -20.56 -1.02
C GLN A 200 7.48 -19.30 -1.56
N TYR A 201 7.59 -19.15 -2.88
CA TYR A 201 8.27 -18.04 -3.52
C TYR A 201 7.24 -17.00 -3.98
N ARG A 202 7.38 -15.76 -3.51
CA ARG A 202 6.52 -14.65 -3.91
C ARG A 202 7.03 -14.03 -5.20
N VAL A 203 6.24 -14.05 -6.26
CA VAL A 203 6.61 -13.45 -7.55
C VAL A 203 6.54 -11.93 -7.43
N GLU A 204 7.64 -11.23 -7.69
CA GLU A 204 7.76 -9.78 -7.50
C GLU A 204 7.43 -8.99 -8.76
N ARG A 205 7.69 -9.57 -9.93
CA ARG A 205 7.56 -8.90 -11.23
C ARG A 205 7.05 -9.88 -12.27
N ARG A 206 6.62 -9.33 -13.41
CA ARG A 206 6.22 -10.14 -14.57
C ARG A 206 7.37 -11.07 -14.99
N PRO A 207 7.07 -12.33 -15.37
CA PRO A 207 8.08 -13.26 -15.82
C PRO A 207 8.78 -12.73 -17.07
N MET A 208 10.07 -13.04 -17.17
CA MET A 208 10.92 -12.67 -18.29
C MET A 208 11.21 -13.92 -19.12
N GLN A 209 11.13 -13.79 -20.45
CA GLN A 209 11.56 -14.86 -21.34
C GLN A 209 13.10 -14.91 -21.40
N ARG A 210 13.68 -16.09 -21.18
CA ARG A 210 15.12 -16.35 -21.33
C ARG A 210 15.31 -17.67 -22.06
N GLY A 211 15.61 -17.59 -23.36
CA GLY A 211 15.66 -18.77 -24.22
C GLY A 211 14.31 -19.50 -24.22
N HIS A 212 14.33 -20.80 -23.89
CA HIS A 212 13.12 -21.63 -23.74
C HIS A 212 12.51 -21.63 -22.33
N ALA A 213 13.12 -20.90 -21.39
CA ALA A 213 12.65 -20.79 -20.01
C ALA A 213 11.89 -19.48 -19.75
N LEU A 214 10.95 -19.54 -18.82
CA LEU A 214 10.35 -18.37 -18.18
C LEU A 214 11.02 -18.17 -16.83
N VAL A 215 11.59 -16.99 -16.60
CA VAL A 215 12.18 -16.62 -15.32
C VAL A 215 11.16 -15.82 -14.54
N TYR A 216 10.73 -16.28 -13.37
CA TYR A 216 9.88 -15.52 -12.46
C TYR A 216 10.75 -14.87 -11.38
N PRO A 217 10.99 -13.54 -11.45
CA PRO A 217 11.73 -12.84 -10.40
C PRO A 217 10.91 -12.88 -9.12
N SER A 218 11.44 -13.54 -8.10
CA SER A 218 10.69 -13.89 -6.89
C SER A 218 11.49 -13.61 -5.62
N ARG A 219 10.85 -13.74 -4.45
CA ARG A 219 11.53 -13.83 -3.14
C ARG A 219 11.21 -15.13 -2.45
N ASN A 220 12.22 -15.74 -1.83
CA ASN A 220 12.01 -16.86 -0.92
C ASN A 220 11.50 -16.40 0.46
N PRO A 221 11.11 -17.31 1.37
CA PRO A 221 10.65 -16.96 2.71
C PRO A 221 11.68 -16.21 3.57
N ALA A 222 12.97 -16.35 3.28
CA ALA A 222 14.04 -15.60 3.94
C ALA A 222 14.18 -14.15 3.41
N GLY A 223 13.39 -13.78 2.39
CA GLY A 223 13.40 -12.45 1.77
C GLY A 223 14.51 -12.26 0.73
N GLU A 224 15.28 -13.29 0.41
CA GLU A 224 16.31 -13.24 -0.63
C GLU A 224 15.66 -13.23 -2.02
N LEU A 225 16.26 -12.49 -2.96
CA LEU A 225 15.85 -12.53 -4.37
C LEU A 225 16.18 -13.90 -4.95
N VAL A 226 15.20 -14.50 -5.61
CA VAL A 226 15.31 -15.81 -6.25
C VAL A 226 14.65 -15.75 -7.61
N ASP A 227 15.42 -16.07 -8.65
CA ASP A 227 14.90 -16.30 -9.98
C ASP A 227 14.40 -17.74 -10.08
N LEU A 228 13.10 -17.92 -10.28
CA LEU A 228 12.52 -19.24 -10.57
C LEU A 228 12.61 -19.48 -12.07
N VAL A 229 13.61 -20.23 -12.49
CA VAL A 229 13.81 -20.58 -13.90
C VAL A 229 12.89 -21.76 -14.22
N SER A 230 11.85 -21.51 -15.02
CA SER A 230 10.78 -22.46 -15.33
C SER A 230 10.87 -22.94 -16.78
N VAL A 231 11.21 -24.21 -16.96
CA VAL A 231 11.38 -24.87 -18.27
C VAL A 231 10.14 -25.75 -18.55
N PRO A 232 9.50 -25.65 -19.72
CA PRO A 232 8.38 -26.52 -20.07
C PRO A 232 8.87 -27.96 -20.30
N VAL A 233 8.23 -28.93 -19.65
CA VAL A 233 8.51 -30.36 -19.82
C VAL A 233 7.31 -31.05 -20.46
N ALA A 234 6.10 -30.79 -19.98
CA ALA A 234 4.85 -31.25 -20.57
C ALA A 234 4.56 -30.46 -21.86
N GLY A 235 4.21 -31.17 -22.93
CA GLY A 235 3.97 -30.59 -24.26
C GLY A 235 5.24 -30.39 -25.10
N ALA A 236 6.44 -30.69 -24.56
CA ALA A 236 7.64 -30.80 -25.38
C ALA A 236 7.57 -32.01 -26.31
N ALA A 237 8.25 -31.95 -27.47
CA ALA A 237 8.28 -33.06 -28.43
C ALA A 237 8.87 -34.36 -27.83
N ASP A 238 9.79 -34.21 -26.88
CA ASP A 238 10.35 -35.30 -26.06
C ASP A 238 10.45 -34.83 -24.60
N PRO A 239 9.43 -35.12 -23.76
CA PRO A 239 9.38 -34.68 -22.36
C PRO A 239 10.50 -35.26 -21.49
N GLU A 240 10.91 -36.51 -21.71
CA GLU A 240 11.99 -37.14 -20.93
C GLU A 240 13.33 -36.48 -21.23
N ARG A 241 13.59 -36.17 -22.50
CA ARG A 241 14.77 -35.40 -22.89
C ARG A 241 14.74 -33.98 -22.31
N ALA A 242 13.61 -33.28 -22.39
CA ALA A 242 13.47 -31.93 -21.82
C ALA A 242 13.75 -31.91 -20.31
N ARG A 243 13.23 -32.89 -19.56
CA ARG A 243 13.51 -33.06 -18.13
C ARG A 243 15.00 -33.34 -17.87
N LEU A 244 15.60 -34.27 -18.61
CA LEU A 244 17.02 -34.64 -18.48
C LEU A 244 17.97 -33.44 -18.71
N LEU A 245 17.66 -32.59 -19.68
CA LEU A 245 18.47 -31.41 -19.98
C LEU A 245 18.35 -30.36 -18.85
N ALA A 246 17.14 -30.12 -18.36
CA ALA A 246 16.90 -29.14 -17.29
C ALA A 246 17.53 -29.56 -15.94
N THR A 247 17.50 -30.85 -15.60
CA THR A 247 18.16 -31.35 -14.38
C THR A 247 19.68 -31.30 -14.48
N ARG A 248 20.26 -31.57 -15.65
CA ARG A 248 21.71 -31.42 -15.89
C ARG A 248 22.18 -29.97 -15.74
N GLU A 249 21.41 -29.00 -16.24
CA GLU A 249 21.71 -27.58 -16.04
C GLU A 249 21.74 -27.23 -14.55
N HIS A 250 20.73 -27.70 -13.81
CA HIS A 250 20.67 -27.54 -12.36
C HIS A 250 21.90 -28.11 -11.66
N ASP A 251 22.27 -29.38 -11.94
CA ASP A 251 23.40 -30.05 -11.31
C ASP A 251 24.73 -29.32 -11.59
N ALA A 252 24.91 -28.87 -12.85
CA ALA A 252 26.08 -28.09 -13.25
C ALA A 252 26.18 -26.76 -12.49
N LEU A 253 25.06 -26.02 -12.37
CA LEU A 253 25.01 -24.77 -11.62
C LEU A 253 25.24 -25.00 -10.12
N ALA A 254 24.64 -26.04 -9.53
CA ALA A 254 24.82 -26.37 -8.12
C ALA A 254 26.29 -26.69 -7.78
N ALA A 255 26.98 -27.42 -8.66
CA ALA A 255 28.39 -27.75 -8.49
C ALA A 255 29.32 -26.52 -8.58
N LEU A 256 28.97 -25.54 -9.42
CA LEU A 256 29.74 -24.29 -9.58
C LEU A 256 29.42 -23.26 -8.49
N ALA A 257 28.19 -23.25 -7.99
CA ALA A 257 27.78 -22.40 -6.88
C ALA A 257 28.55 -22.72 -5.59
N ALA A 258 28.92 -23.99 -5.37
CA ALA A 258 29.72 -24.40 -4.22
C ALA A 258 31.11 -23.73 -4.17
N ASP A 259 31.67 -23.39 -5.33
CA ASP A 259 32.95 -22.68 -5.46
C ASP A 259 32.78 -21.17 -5.64
N ASP A 260 31.58 -20.63 -5.49
CA ASP A 260 31.27 -19.22 -5.77
C ASP A 260 31.63 -18.81 -7.22
N ARG A 261 31.36 -19.70 -8.19
CA ARG A 261 31.56 -19.47 -9.63
C ARG A 261 30.26 -19.34 -10.43
N ALA A 262 29.14 -19.66 -9.82
CA ALA A 262 27.79 -19.41 -10.32
C ALA A 262 26.89 -18.96 -9.15
N TRP A 263 25.70 -18.45 -9.44
CA TRP A 263 24.73 -18.13 -8.41
C TRP A 263 24.26 -19.37 -7.64
N ARG A 264 23.90 -19.19 -6.36
CA ARG A 264 23.45 -20.28 -5.51
C ARG A 264 22.14 -20.87 -6.02
N VAL A 265 22.11 -22.16 -6.27
CA VAL A 265 20.93 -22.88 -6.76
C VAL A 265 20.35 -23.77 -5.65
N GLN A 266 19.02 -23.79 -5.54
CA GLN A 266 18.25 -24.65 -4.64
C GLN A 266 17.66 -25.83 -5.42
N GLY A 267 17.26 -26.89 -4.72
CA GLY A 267 16.63 -28.07 -5.34
C GLY A 267 15.45 -27.70 -6.25
N TRP A 268 15.39 -28.35 -7.41
CA TRP A 268 14.32 -28.15 -8.39
C TRP A 268 13.03 -28.88 -7.99
N PHE A 269 11.91 -28.45 -8.56
CA PHE A 269 10.59 -29.09 -8.39
C PHE A 269 9.74 -28.93 -9.66
N GLU A 270 8.66 -29.70 -9.77
CA GLU A 270 7.73 -29.62 -10.91
C GLU A 270 6.41 -28.94 -10.54
N LEU A 271 5.89 -28.11 -11.44
CA LEU A 271 4.61 -27.44 -11.32
C LEU A 271 3.96 -27.28 -12.69
N ASP A 272 2.70 -27.71 -12.84
CA ASP A 272 1.90 -27.59 -14.07
C ASP A 272 2.64 -28.07 -15.34
N GLY A 273 3.39 -29.18 -15.22
CA GLY A 273 4.16 -29.74 -16.33
C GLY A 273 5.43 -28.96 -16.68
N ARG A 274 5.91 -28.09 -15.78
CA ARG A 274 7.17 -27.35 -15.93
C ARG A 274 8.14 -27.72 -14.81
N LEU A 275 9.44 -27.79 -15.13
CA LEU A 275 10.50 -27.98 -14.15
C LEU A 275 11.04 -26.60 -13.74
N ILE A 276 11.05 -26.34 -12.45
CA ILE A 276 11.38 -25.04 -11.87
C ILE A 276 12.64 -25.18 -11.03
N THR A 277 13.67 -24.38 -11.37
CA THR A 277 14.96 -24.32 -10.65
C THR A 277 15.09 -22.97 -9.95
N PRO A 278 14.99 -22.91 -8.61
CA PRO A 278 15.17 -21.67 -7.87
C PRO A 278 16.65 -21.29 -7.76
N THR A 279 17.01 -20.13 -8.31
CA THR A 279 18.38 -19.60 -8.28
C THR A 279 18.40 -18.31 -7.45
N THR A 280 19.10 -18.31 -6.31
CA THR A 280 19.28 -17.11 -5.49
C THR A 280 20.10 -16.08 -6.26
N VAL A 281 19.51 -14.92 -6.51
CA VAL A 281 20.16 -13.81 -7.21
C VAL A 281 21.19 -13.19 -6.28
N ALA A 282 22.46 -13.24 -6.67
CA ALA A 282 23.54 -12.59 -5.95
C ALA A 282 23.45 -11.06 -6.16
N THR A 283 23.50 -10.28 -5.09
CA THR A 283 23.41 -8.81 -5.14
C THR A 283 24.75 -8.10 -4.99
N ASP A 284 25.81 -8.85 -4.73
CA ASP A 284 27.19 -8.40 -4.50
C ASP A 284 28.04 -8.32 -5.78
N GLY A 285 27.45 -8.58 -6.95
CA GLY A 285 28.13 -8.63 -8.24
C GLY A 285 27.55 -7.70 -9.31
N THR A 286 28.41 -7.20 -10.21
CA THR A 286 28.04 -6.39 -11.37
C THR A 286 28.60 -6.99 -12.66
N SER A 287 27.76 -7.09 -13.71
CA SER A 287 28.21 -7.61 -15.01
C SER A 287 29.24 -6.70 -15.70
N LEU A 288 30.20 -7.27 -16.43
CA LEU A 288 31.18 -6.50 -17.20
C LEU A 288 30.54 -5.51 -18.19
N ALA A 289 29.42 -5.86 -18.81
CA ALA A 289 28.67 -4.94 -19.68
C ALA A 289 28.24 -3.65 -18.97
N LYS A 290 27.75 -3.76 -17.73
CA LYS A 290 27.32 -2.63 -16.92
C LYS A 290 28.52 -1.82 -16.43
N LEU A 291 29.63 -2.48 -16.07
CA LEU A 291 30.88 -1.81 -15.71
C LEU A 291 31.44 -1.01 -16.89
N ALA A 292 31.51 -1.60 -18.08
CA ALA A 292 31.94 -0.92 -19.31
C ALA A 292 31.04 0.29 -19.64
N ALA A 293 29.71 0.12 -19.59
CA ALA A 293 28.76 1.19 -19.91
C ALA A 293 28.74 2.33 -18.88
N SER A 294 29.04 2.02 -17.61
CA SER A 294 29.09 3.02 -16.54
C SER A 294 30.35 3.89 -16.56
N ARG A 295 31.36 3.48 -17.34
CA ARG A 295 32.63 4.19 -17.43
C ARG A 295 32.49 5.44 -18.30
N ARG A 296 32.90 6.58 -17.75
CA ARG A 296 33.07 7.83 -18.51
C ARG A 296 34.56 8.07 -18.71
N ALA A 297 34.98 8.34 -19.94
CA ALA A 297 36.35 8.77 -20.20
C ALA A 297 36.53 10.22 -19.72
N GLU A 298 37.47 10.44 -18.81
CA GLU A 298 37.88 11.77 -18.35
C GLU A 298 38.78 12.46 -19.39
N PRO A 299 38.90 13.80 -19.43
CA PRO A 299 39.82 14.48 -20.34
C PRO A 299 41.29 14.11 -20.05
N GLY A 300 41.89 13.30 -20.94
CA GLY A 300 43.27 12.82 -20.83
C GLY A 300 43.41 11.37 -20.35
N ASP A 301 42.31 10.68 -20.07
CA ASP A 301 42.24 9.22 -19.87
C ASP A 301 42.30 8.51 -21.24
N ASP A 302 43.05 7.42 -21.35
CA ASP A 302 43.10 6.58 -22.56
C ASP A 302 41.84 5.71 -22.72
N GLY A 303 40.93 5.79 -21.74
CA GLY A 303 39.65 5.09 -21.68
C GLY A 303 39.76 3.65 -21.19
N ARG A 304 40.95 3.20 -20.76
CA ARG A 304 41.22 1.80 -20.38
C ARG A 304 41.12 1.54 -18.89
N VAL A 305 40.61 0.37 -18.49
CA VAL A 305 40.47 -0.03 -17.06
C VAL A 305 41.85 0.06 -16.41
N PRO A 306 42.00 0.78 -15.27
CA PRO A 306 43.28 0.86 -14.59
C PRO A 306 43.84 -0.55 -14.31
N PRO A 307 45.13 -0.83 -14.54
CA PRO A 307 45.71 -2.17 -14.31
C PRO A 307 45.51 -2.69 -12.89
N SER A 308 45.46 -1.80 -11.88
CA SER A 308 45.15 -2.13 -10.48
C SER A 308 43.77 -2.76 -10.29
N ILE A 309 42.82 -2.50 -11.20
CA ILE A 309 41.46 -3.05 -11.20
C ILE A 309 41.34 -4.18 -12.23
N GLY A 310 41.88 -3.98 -13.44
CA GLY A 310 41.72 -4.91 -14.55
C GLY A 310 42.47 -6.22 -14.38
N VAL A 311 43.73 -6.18 -13.92
CA VAL A 311 44.59 -7.37 -13.82
C VAL A 311 44.02 -8.41 -12.84
N PRO A 312 43.61 -8.06 -11.60
CA PRO A 312 43.02 -9.03 -10.68
C PRO A 312 41.75 -9.71 -11.23
N VAL A 313 40.89 -8.95 -11.90
CA VAL A 313 39.64 -9.46 -12.49
C VAL A 313 39.94 -10.39 -13.68
N VAL A 314 40.90 -10.05 -14.53
CA VAL A 314 41.32 -10.90 -15.66
C VAL A 314 41.88 -12.22 -15.16
N HIS A 315 42.75 -12.18 -14.14
CA HIS A 315 43.29 -13.38 -13.52
C HIS A 315 42.18 -14.27 -12.93
N ASP A 316 41.29 -13.71 -12.10
CA ASP A 316 40.22 -14.51 -11.49
C ASP A 316 39.18 -14.99 -12.52
N ALA A 317 38.98 -14.29 -13.63
CA ALA A 317 38.16 -14.76 -14.73
C ALA A 317 38.72 -16.03 -15.39
N PHE A 318 40.03 -16.10 -15.62
CA PHE A 318 40.68 -17.31 -16.13
C PHE A 318 40.64 -18.44 -15.10
N LEU A 319 40.85 -18.15 -13.82
CA LEU A 319 40.68 -19.13 -12.74
C LEU A 319 39.25 -19.68 -12.68
N ALA A 320 38.25 -18.81 -12.79
CA ALA A 320 36.84 -19.21 -12.82
C ALA A 320 36.58 -20.16 -13.99
N LEU A 321 37.09 -19.83 -15.19
CA LEU A 321 36.87 -20.65 -16.38
C LEU A 321 37.59 -21.99 -16.27
N ALA A 322 38.80 -22.01 -15.71
CA ALA A 322 39.54 -23.23 -15.43
C ALA A 322 38.75 -24.17 -14.49
N GLN A 323 38.05 -23.63 -13.48
CA GLN A 323 37.21 -24.41 -12.56
C GLN A 323 35.92 -24.92 -13.20
N VAL A 324 35.39 -24.21 -14.19
CA VAL A 324 34.28 -24.70 -15.04
C VAL A 324 34.75 -25.87 -15.89
N HIS A 325 35.88 -25.71 -16.58
CA HIS A 325 36.47 -26.75 -17.44
C HIS A 325 36.93 -27.98 -16.66
N ALA A 326 37.46 -27.82 -15.44
CA ALA A 326 37.88 -28.93 -14.57
C ALA A 326 36.71 -29.86 -14.17
N ARG A 327 35.47 -29.36 -14.22
CA ARG A 327 34.24 -30.14 -14.01
C ARG A 327 33.71 -30.78 -15.30
N GLY A 328 34.44 -30.65 -16.41
CA GLY A 328 34.02 -31.11 -17.74
C GLY A 328 33.00 -30.20 -18.41
N ILE A 329 32.64 -29.06 -17.82
CA ILE A 329 31.63 -28.17 -18.39
C ILE A 329 32.28 -27.28 -19.44
N THR A 330 31.72 -27.20 -20.65
CA THR A 330 32.04 -26.14 -21.64
C THR A 330 30.87 -25.15 -21.66
N HIS A 331 31.11 -23.86 -21.45
CA HIS A 331 30.07 -22.86 -21.22
C HIS A 331 29.32 -22.45 -22.50
N ARG A 332 30.03 -22.21 -23.61
CA ARG A 332 29.51 -21.90 -24.96
C ARG A 332 28.67 -20.63 -25.13
N ALA A 333 28.56 -19.80 -24.10
CA ALA A 333 27.71 -18.59 -24.11
C ALA A 333 28.36 -17.37 -23.43
N LEU A 334 29.69 -17.37 -23.26
CA LEU A 334 30.43 -16.30 -22.61
C LEU A 334 30.36 -14.98 -23.41
N ARG A 335 30.00 -13.91 -22.71
CA ARG A 335 29.88 -12.53 -23.19
C ARG A 335 29.93 -11.54 -22.02
N LEU A 336 30.05 -10.25 -22.29
CA LEU A 336 30.09 -9.18 -21.27
C LEU A 336 28.98 -9.25 -20.21
N ARG A 337 27.76 -9.67 -20.58
CA ARG A 337 26.61 -9.77 -19.66
C ARG A 337 26.58 -11.05 -18.83
N SER A 338 27.21 -12.11 -19.33
CA SER A 338 27.25 -13.41 -18.64
C SER A 338 28.39 -13.48 -17.61
N ILE A 339 29.32 -12.52 -17.63
CA ILE A 339 30.45 -12.41 -16.70
C ILE A 339 30.14 -11.35 -15.65
N GLU A 340 30.11 -11.75 -14.39
CA GLU A 340 29.81 -10.91 -13.23
C GLU A 340 31.03 -10.81 -12.32
N VAL A 341 31.30 -9.61 -11.81
CA VAL A 341 32.43 -9.30 -10.94
C VAL A 341 31.91 -8.73 -9.62
N THR A 342 32.34 -9.29 -8.50
CA THR A 342 31.99 -8.79 -7.16
C THR A 342 32.89 -7.64 -6.71
N GLU A 343 32.53 -6.99 -5.60
CA GLU A 343 33.36 -5.95 -4.95
C GLU A 343 34.77 -6.44 -4.55
N HIS A 344 35.00 -7.75 -4.51
CA HIS A 344 36.29 -8.36 -4.14
C HIS A 344 37.01 -8.94 -5.36
N ASN A 345 36.66 -8.49 -6.58
CA ASN A 345 37.18 -8.97 -7.86
C ASN A 345 36.91 -10.46 -8.14
N ARG A 346 35.93 -11.07 -7.46
CA ARG A 346 35.53 -12.45 -7.71
C ARG A 346 34.66 -12.52 -8.97
N VAL A 347 34.99 -13.43 -9.87
CA VAL A 347 34.29 -13.64 -11.14
C VAL A 347 33.36 -14.84 -11.05
N ARG A 348 32.10 -14.60 -11.45
CA ARG A 348 31.04 -15.60 -11.60
C ARG A 348 30.51 -15.59 -13.04
N PHE A 349 30.07 -16.74 -13.52
CA PHE A 349 29.43 -16.87 -14.82
C PHE A 349 27.93 -17.14 -14.71
N ARG A 350 27.19 -16.78 -15.77
CA ARG A 350 25.74 -16.96 -15.94
C ARG A 350 25.46 -17.42 -17.37
N ASP A 351 24.20 -17.72 -17.70
CA ASP A 351 23.79 -18.19 -19.05
C ASP A 351 24.41 -19.57 -19.41
N PHE A 352 24.22 -20.58 -18.55
CA PHE A 352 24.67 -21.96 -18.77
C PHE A 352 23.69 -22.79 -19.63
N ASP A 353 22.67 -22.17 -20.21
CA ASP A 353 21.62 -22.81 -21.00
C ASP A 353 22.14 -23.49 -22.28
N ARG A 354 23.34 -23.10 -22.75
CA ARG A 354 24.03 -23.71 -23.90
C ARG A 354 25.25 -24.57 -23.52
N ALA A 355 25.46 -24.82 -22.23
CA ALA A 355 26.62 -25.54 -21.76
C ALA A 355 26.60 -27.02 -22.20
N HIS A 356 27.79 -27.61 -22.25
CA HIS A 356 28.01 -28.97 -22.69
C HIS A 356 28.82 -29.76 -21.67
N LEU A 357 28.45 -31.04 -21.49
CA LEU A 357 29.07 -31.98 -20.55
C LEU A 357 29.71 -33.13 -21.35
N PRO A 358 30.91 -33.62 -21.01
CA PRO A 358 31.71 -34.47 -21.90
C PRO A 358 31.12 -35.88 -22.09
N THR A 359 30.26 -36.31 -21.16
CA THR A 359 29.63 -37.64 -21.16
C THR A 359 28.22 -37.63 -21.76
N ALA A 360 27.76 -36.51 -22.33
CA ALA A 360 26.37 -36.32 -22.70
C ALA A 360 26.12 -35.33 -23.86
N GLU A 361 24.91 -35.37 -24.43
CA GLU A 361 24.44 -34.30 -25.33
C GLU A 361 24.32 -32.95 -24.61
N THR A 362 24.42 -31.86 -25.37
CA THR A 362 24.32 -30.46 -24.93
C THR A 362 23.05 -30.17 -24.12
N ILE A 363 23.14 -29.27 -23.13
CA ILE A 363 22.00 -28.83 -22.27
C ILE A 363 20.91 -28.12 -23.10
N ALA A 364 21.29 -27.38 -24.14
CA ALA A 364 20.34 -26.72 -25.03
C ALA A 364 19.62 -27.71 -25.98
N PRO A 365 18.30 -27.55 -26.19
CA PRO A 365 17.54 -28.35 -27.14
C PRO A 365 17.83 -27.98 -28.61
N SER A 366 18.30 -26.75 -28.88
CA SER A 366 18.75 -26.26 -30.20
C SER A 366 20.05 -25.47 -30.05
N LEU A 367 20.94 -25.62 -31.03
CA LEU A 367 22.24 -24.93 -31.09
C LEU A 367 22.32 -23.89 -32.23
N ASP A 368 21.19 -23.30 -32.61
CA ASP A 368 21.15 -22.26 -33.65
C ASP A 368 21.99 -21.02 -33.32
N ASP A 369 22.26 -20.23 -34.37
CA ASP A 369 23.07 -19.01 -34.33
C ASP A 369 22.27 -17.74 -34.00
N THR A 370 21.00 -17.87 -33.58
CA THR A 370 20.18 -16.71 -33.20
C THR A 370 20.48 -16.21 -31.79
N HIS A 371 21.25 -16.98 -31.01
CA HIS A 371 21.61 -16.62 -29.64
C HIS A 371 22.58 -15.42 -29.60
N PRO A 372 22.38 -14.44 -28.70
CA PRO A 372 23.23 -13.25 -28.61
C PRO A 372 24.72 -13.50 -28.36
N SER A 373 25.11 -14.67 -27.83
CA SER A 373 26.52 -15.02 -27.65
C SER A 373 27.23 -15.43 -28.94
N ALA A 374 26.50 -15.65 -30.04
CA ALA A 374 27.08 -16.08 -31.32
C ALA A 374 28.12 -15.08 -31.84
N SER A 375 27.92 -13.78 -31.57
CA SER A 375 28.87 -12.73 -31.94
C SER A 375 30.19 -12.77 -31.14
N PHE A 376 30.26 -13.50 -30.03
CA PHE A 376 31.48 -13.63 -29.21
C PHE A 376 32.27 -14.90 -29.52
N ARG A 377 31.75 -15.76 -30.40
CA ARG A 377 32.35 -17.04 -30.77
C ARG A 377 33.60 -16.82 -31.63
N ALA A 378 34.58 -17.71 -31.49
CA ALA A 378 35.75 -17.70 -32.34
C ALA A 378 35.37 -17.77 -33.84
N PRO A 379 35.98 -16.94 -34.71
CA PRO A 379 35.67 -16.93 -36.14
C PRO A 379 35.83 -18.32 -36.78
N GLY A 380 34.84 -18.72 -37.58
CA GLY A 380 34.86 -20.00 -38.32
C GLY A 380 34.51 -21.24 -37.49
N VAL A 381 34.15 -21.10 -36.21
CA VAL A 381 33.74 -22.21 -35.35
C VAL A 381 32.23 -22.35 -35.36
N THR A 382 31.74 -23.57 -35.57
CA THR A 382 30.32 -23.92 -35.40
C THR A 382 30.07 -24.42 -33.98
N MET A 383 28.82 -24.35 -33.50
CA MET A 383 28.48 -24.81 -32.15
C MET A 383 28.75 -26.30 -31.93
N GLU A 384 28.69 -27.10 -32.99
CA GLU A 384 28.98 -28.54 -32.95
C GLU A 384 30.46 -28.83 -32.72
N MET A 385 31.35 -27.97 -33.23
CA MET A 385 32.81 -28.08 -33.09
C MET A 385 33.34 -27.26 -31.92
N PHE A 386 32.47 -26.70 -31.06
CA PHE A 386 32.84 -25.79 -29.99
C PHE A 386 33.51 -26.54 -28.82
N THR A 387 34.73 -26.14 -28.51
CA THR A 387 35.63 -26.75 -27.50
C THR A 387 35.87 -25.82 -26.30
N PRO A 388 36.49 -26.31 -25.21
CA PRO A 388 36.94 -25.44 -24.11
C PRO A 388 37.87 -24.29 -24.54
N ALA A 389 38.66 -24.47 -25.60
CA ALA A 389 39.51 -23.40 -26.14
C ALA A 389 38.69 -22.25 -26.76
N ASP A 390 37.47 -22.52 -27.20
CA ASP A 390 36.55 -21.52 -27.73
C ASP A 390 35.91 -20.68 -26.62
N ASP A 391 35.66 -21.27 -25.44
CA ASP A 391 35.27 -20.49 -24.26
C ASP A 391 36.38 -19.52 -23.86
N LEU A 392 37.63 -19.97 -23.92
CA LEU A 392 38.80 -19.16 -23.61
C LEU A 392 38.90 -17.94 -24.54
N TYR A 393 38.64 -18.14 -25.84
CA TYR A 393 38.55 -17.07 -26.82
C TYR A 393 37.42 -16.09 -26.48
N SER A 394 36.20 -16.57 -26.25
CA SER A 394 35.04 -15.72 -25.95
C SER A 394 35.21 -14.92 -24.66
N LEU A 395 35.86 -15.51 -23.66
CA LEU A 395 36.22 -14.83 -22.41
C LEU A 395 37.24 -13.72 -22.65
N ALA A 396 38.33 -14.02 -23.35
CA ALA A 396 39.38 -13.04 -23.66
C ALA A 396 38.82 -11.86 -24.47
N LEU A 397 37.94 -12.14 -25.43
CA LEU A 397 37.25 -11.11 -26.22
C LEU A 397 36.42 -10.18 -25.34
N SER A 398 35.62 -10.76 -24.43
CA SER A 398 34.78 -10.01 -23.49
C SER A 398 35.63 -9.16 -22.52
N LEU A 399 36.74 -9.71 -22.02
CA LEU A 399 37.66 -9.00 -21.14
C LEU A 399 38.31 -7.82 -21.86
N VAL A 400 38.82 -8.00 -23.08
CA VAL A 400 39.44 -6.92 -23.86
C VAL A 400 38.44 -5.80 -24.15
N GLN A 401 37.19 -6.11 -24.50
CA GLN A 401 36.17 -5.08 -24.66
C GLN A 401 35.97 -4.25 -23.39
N TRP A 402 35.76 -4.92 -22.26
CA TRP A 402 35.59 -4.25 -20.97
C TRP A 402 36.81 -3.41 -20.58
N LEU A 403 38.02 -3.97 -20.72
CA LEU A 403 39.27 -3.29 -20.41
C LEU A 403 39.48 -2.02 -21.24
N HIS A 404 38.88 -1.93 -22.42
CA HIS A 404 38.94 -0.76 -23.30
C HIS A 404 37.65 0.06 -23.34
N GLY A 405 36.73 -0.16 -22.38
CA GLY A 405 35.50 0.61 -22.24
C GLY A 405 34.44 0.37 -23.33
N ASP A 406 34.53 -0.74 -24.07
CA ASP A 406 33.55 -1.16 -25.06
C ASP A 406 32.47 -2.03 -24.39
N ALA A 407 31.22 -1.57 -24.44
CA ALA A 407 30.06 -2.24 -23.86
C ALA A 407 29.12 -2.86 -24.90
N THR A 408 29.54 -2.94 -26.17
CA THR A 408 28.69 -3.39 -27.28
C THR A 408 28.44 -4.90 -27.25
N ASP A 409 27.22 -5.31 -27.61
CA ASP A 409 26.86 -6.74 -27.75
C ASP A 409 27.31 -7.32 -29.13
N HIS A 410 28.04 -6.54 -29.93
CA HIS A 410 28.60 -6.92 -31.24
C HIS A 410 30.11 -6.62 -31.28
N PRO A 411 30.95 -7.51 -30.73
CA PRO A 411 32.39 -7.27 -30.66
C PRO A 411 33.04 -7.20 -32.04
N ASP A 412 33.99 -6.26 -32.18
CA ASP A 412 34.94 -6.26 -33.29
C ASP A 412 36.16 -7.12 -32.90
N HIS A 413 36.17 -8.37 -33.37
CA HIS A 413 37.23 -9.34 -33.11
C HIS A 413 38.61 -8.85 -33.56
N ALA A 414 38.69 -8.18 -34.70
CA ALA A 414 39.95 -7.71 -35.24
C ALA A 414 40.48 -6.52 -34.42
N LEU A 415 39.59 -5.64 -33.97
CA LEU A 415 39.94 -4.55 -33.06
C LEU A 415 40.38 -5.07 -31.69
N ALA A 416 39.67 -6.04 -31.14
CA ALA A 416 40.04 -6.66 -29.86
C ALA A 416 41.42 -7.34 -29.95
N ALA A 417 41.70 -8.09 -31.01
CA ALA A 417 43.01 -8.71 -31.22
C ALA A 417 44.15 -7.70 -31.32
N ARG A 418 43.92 -6.53 -31.93
CA ARG A 418 44.90 -5.42 -31.99
C ARG A 418 45.11 -4.75 -30.64
N ARG A 419 44.03 -4.55 -29.86
CA ARG A 419 44.06 -3.86 -28.56
C ARG A 419 44.57 -4.72 -27.41
N ALA A 420 44.36 -6.03 -27.46
CA ALA A 420 44.79 -6.97 -26.42
C ALA A 420 46.25 -6.77 -25.98
N PRO A 421 47.26 -6.75 -26.86
CA PRO A 421 48.66 -6.56 -26.44
C PRO A 421 48.96 -5.15 -25.91
N GLU A 422 48.09 -4.17 -26.16
CA GLU A 422 48.28 -2.79 -25.67
C GLU A 422 47.97 -2.66 -24.16
N TYR A 423 47.29 -3.63 -23.56
CA TYR A 423 46.91 -3.60 -22.15
C TYR A 423 48.08 -4.05 -21.25
N PRO A 424 48.49 -3.25 -20.23
CA PRO A 424 49.64 -3.58 -19.40
C PRO A 424 49.50 -4.93 -18.66
N VAL A 425 50.64 -5.59 -18.42
CA VAL A 425 50.79 -6.81 -17.60
C VAL A 425 50.16 -8.07 -18.23
N VAL A 426 48.87 -8.06 -18.56
CA VAL A 426 48.11 -9.25 -19.03
C VAL A 426 47.82 -9.26 -20.54
N GLY A 427 48.24 -8.22 -21.27
CA GLY A 427 47.90 -8.06 -22.68
C GLY A 427 48.41 -9.17 -23.60
N GLU A 428 49.61 -9.70 -23.35
CA GLU A 428 50.17 -10.82 -24.12
C GLU A 428 49.36 -12.11 -23.93
N VAL A 429 48.87 -12.35 -22.71
CA VAL A 429 48.02 -13.53 -22.41
C VAL A 429 46.68 -13.41 -23.14
N LEU A 430 46.05 -12.22 -23.09
CA LEU A 430 44.81 -11.94 -23.81
C LEU A 430 44.98 -12.09 -25.33
N ALA A 431 46.11 -11.59 -25.87
CA ALA A 431 46.44 -11.72 -27.29
C ALA A 431 46.62 -13.19 -27.70
N ARG A 432 47.28 -14.01 -26.85
CA ARG A 432 47.43 -15.44 -27.08
C ARG A 432 46.08 -16.17 -27.13
N CYS A 433 45.18 -15.87 -26.19
CA CYS A 433 43.83 -16.43 -26.18
C CYS A 433 43.03 -16.08 -27.44
N LEU A 434 43.20 -14.85 -27.96
CA LEU A 434 42.53 -14.37 -29.19
C LEU A 434 43.19 -14.84 -30.49
N ALA A 435 44.44 -15.32 -30.46
CA ALA A 435 45.11 -15.82 -31.66
C ALA A 435 44.59 -17.19 -32.11
N ARG A 436 44.04 -17.98 -31.17
CA ARG A 436 43.46 -19.34 -31.36
C ARG A 436 44.06 -20.12 -32.53
N THR A 437 45.12 -20.87 -32.26
CA THR A 437 45.71 -21.77 -33.26
C THR A 437 45.03 -23.14 -33.18
N PRO A 438 44.51 -23.71 -34.29
CA PRO A 438 43.97 -25.07 -34.28
C PRO A 438 45.02 -26.08 -33.78
N GLY A 439 44.69 -26.84 -32.74
CA GLY A 439 45.60 -27.80 -32.10
C GLY A 439 46.44 -27.25 -30.94
N ASP A 440 46.26 -25.98 -30.56
CA ASP A 440 46.88 -25.40 -29.36
C ASP A 440 46.33 -26.06 -28.08
N THR A 441 47.22 -26.44 -27.16
CA THR A 441 46.87 -27.05 -25.87
C THR A 441 46.72 -26.01 -24.77
N PHE A 442 46.84 -24.71 -25.07
CA PHE A 442 46.73 -23.64 -24.10
C PHE A 442 45.33 -23.58 -23.47
N THR A 443 45.25 -23.80 -22.16
CA THR A 443 44.00 -23.90 -21.41
C THR A 443 43.71 -22.64 -20.58
N ALA A 444 42.50 -22.55 -20.02
CA ALA A 444 42.17 -21.51 -19.05
C ALA A 444 43.04 -21.58 -17.78
N ALA A 445 43.52 -22.76 -17.38
CA ALA A 445 44.44 -22.92 -16.26
C ALA A 445 45.84 -22.37 -16.59
N ASP A 446 46.31 -22.57 -17.82
CA ASP A 446 47.56 -21.99 -18.31
C ASP A 446 47.47 -20.47 -18.40
N ALA A 447 46.34 -19.94 -18.88
CA ALA A 447 46.07 -18.50 -18.92
C ALA A 447 46.06 -17.88 -17.52
N ALA A 448 45.39 -18.51 -16.54
CA ALA A 448 45.39 -18.08 -15.16
C ALA A 448 46.81 -18.05 -14.58
N THR A 449 47.57 -19.13 -14.77
CA THR A 449 48.97 -19.22 -14.31
C THR A 449 49.86 -18.15 -14.95
N ALA A 450 49.69 -17.90 -16.25
CA ALA A 450 50.44 -16.86 -16.96
C ALA A 450 50.10 -15.44 -16.45
N THR A 451 48.84 -15.17 -16.08
CA THR A 451 48.45 -13.88 -15.50
C THR A 451 48.90 -13.69 -14.06
N ASP A 452 49.00 -14.77 -13.26
CA ASP A 452 49.53 -14.72 -11.88
C ASP A 452 51.05 -14.48 -11.87
N GLN A 453 51.76 -15.05 -12.85
CA GLN A 453 53.20 -14.89 -13.03
C GLN A 453 53.61 -13.58 -13.73
N ALA A 454 52.63 -12.78 -14.17
CA ALA A 454 52.91 -11.53 -14.86
C ALA A 454 53.56 -10.52 -13.88
N PRO A 455 54.61 -9.78 -14.31
CA PRO A 455 55.30 -8.86 -13.43
C PRO A 455 54.34 -7.78 -12.90
N PRO A 456 54.46 -7.37 -11.63
CA PRO A 456 53.57 -6.36 -11.04
C PRO A 456 53.62 -5.07 -11.88
N PRO A 457 52.49 -4.35 -12.00
CA PRO A 457 52.47 -3.10 -12.75
C PRO A 457 53.54 -2.17 -12.18
N ALA A 458 54.37 -1.60 -13.06
CA ALA A 458 55.36 -0.61 -12.65
C ALA A 458 54.65 0.51 -11.84
N PRO A 459 55.24 0.99 -10.74
CA PRO A 459 54.64 2.09 -9.99
C PRO A 459 54.39 3.27 -10.94
N PRO A 460 53.24 3.95 -10.84
CA PRO A 460 52.97 5.10 -11.69
C PRO A 460 54.11 6.11 -11.53
N GLU A 461 54.71 6.52 -12.65
CA GLU A 461 55.71 7.59 -12.61
C GLU A 461 55.07 8.82 -11.93
N PRO A 462 55.79 9.47 -10.99
CA PRO A 462 55.29 10.69 -10.38
C PRO A 462 54.97 11.69 -11.50
N PRO A 463 53.80 12.35 -11.50
CA PRO A 463 53.48 13.31 -12.53
C PRO A 463 54.56 14.40 -12.50
N GLY A 464 55.28 14.54 -13.61
CA GLY A 464 56.24 15.63 -13.79
C GLY A 464 55.56 16.98 -13.54
N PRO A 465 56.31 18.02 -13.15
CA PRO A 465 55.75 19.27 -12.67
C PRO A 465 54.88 19.90 -13.76
N ARG A 466 53.56 19.79 -13.62
CA ARG A 466 52.64 20.62 -14.39
C ARG A 466 52.73 22.03 -13.81
N ARG A 467 53.03 22.99 -14.68
CA ARG A 467 53.04 24.42 -14.36
C ARG A 467 51.75 24.75 -13.59
N THR A 468 51.92 25.14 -12.33
CA THR A 468 50.85 25.72 -11.52
C THR A 468 50.60 27.12 -12.04
N ASP A 469 49.54 27.27 -12.83
CA ASP A 469 48.84 28.56 -12.86
C ASP A 469 48.17 28.77 -11.48
N PRO A 470 47.93 30.03 -11.06
CA PRO A 470 47.49 30.35 -9.70
C PRO A 470 46.17 29.65 -9.35
N VAL A 471 46.09 29.13 -8.12
CA VAL A 471 44.96 28.36 -7.58
C VAL A 471 43.68 29.20 -7.56
N ASP A 472 42.63 28.68 -8.20
CA ASP A 472 41.28 29.26 -8.35
C ASP A 472 40.45 29.06 -7.04
N ASP A 473 41.05 29.30 -5.86
CA ASP A 473 40.43 29.06 -4.52
C ASP A 473 39.23 29.99 -4.22
N GLU A 474 38.96 30.97 -5.08
CA GLU A 474 37.81 31.88 -4.97
C GLU A 474 36.58 31.41 -5.74
N ARG A 475 36.72 30.43 -6.65
CA ARG A 475 35.66 30.07 -7.61
C ARG A 475 35.05 28.70 -7.30
N ILE A 476 33.78 28.68 -6.90
CA ILE A 476 32.99 27.45 -6.78
C ILE A 476 32.31 27.15 -8.11
N GLY A 477 32.73 26.06 -8.74
CA GLY A 477 32.15 25.56 -9.97
C GLY A 477 32.49 24.09 -10.17
N GLN A 478 31.83 23.46 -11.13
CA GLN A 478 32.20 22.11 -11.55
C GLN A 478 33.67 22.11 -12.02
N ASP A 479 34.41 21.08 -11.63
CA ASP A 479 35.85 20.86 -11.84
C ASP A 479 36.79 21.81 -11.08
N ALA A 480 36.26 22.70 -10.24
CA ALA A 480 37.09 23.54 -9.36
C ALA A 480 37.85 22.68 -8.34
N LEU A 481 39.12 23.02 -8.09
CA LEU A 481 39.96 22.35 -7.10
C LEU A 481 40.09 23.23 -5.87
N LEU A 482 39.46 22.83 -4.77
CA LEU A 482 39.53 23.57 -3.51
C LEU A 482 40.71 23.10 -2.66
N ALA A 483 41.47 24.07 -2.13
CA ALA A 483 42.61 23.83 -1.25
C ALA A 483 43.65 22.84 -1.85
N GLY A 484 43.75 22.79 -3.18
CA GLY A 484 44.64 21.87 -3.90
C GLY A 484 44.34 20.38 -3.68
N ARG A 485 43.13 20.02 -3.19
CA ARG A 485 42.81 18.65 -2.77
C ARG A 485 41.42 18.17 -3.17
N TYR A 486 40.40 19.02 -3.06
CA TYR A 486 39.02 18.58 -3.28
C TYR A 486 38.51 19.07 -4.63
N ARG A 487 38.50 18.18 -5.61
CA ARG A 487 37.99 18.47 -6.96
C ARG A 487 36.48 18.34 -6.99
N LEU A 488 35.75 19.43 -7.23
CA LEU A 488 34.29 19.44 -7.28
C LEU A 488 33.80 18.75 -8.56
N LEU A 489 33.15 17.60 -8.44
CA LEU A 489 32.71 16.79 -9.58
C LEU A 489 31.36 17.23 -10.13
N ARG A 490 30.38 17.43 -9.24
CA ARG A 490 29.04 17.88 -9.62
C ARG A 490 28.29 18.45 -8.43
N LYS A 491 27.31 19.29 -8.69
CA LYS A 491 26.41 19.80 -7.66
C LYS A 491 25.43 18.71 -7.23
N LEU A 492 25.29 18.52 -5.92
CA LEU A 492 24.33 17.61 -5.29
C LEU A 492 23.02 18.31 -4.94
N GLY A 493 23.09 19.58 -4.52
CA GLY A 493 21.91 20.35 -4.14
C GLY A 493 22.20 21.83 -3.94
N GLU A 494 21.14 22.63 -4.00
CA GLU A 494 21.19 24.07 -3.77
C GLU A 494 20.13 24.49 -2.77
N GLY A 495 20.55 24.99 -1.61
CA GLY A 495 19.68 25.56 -0.59
C GLY A 495 19.77 27.07 -0.50
N ALA A 496 18.90 27.64 0.32
CA ALA A 496 18.92 29.06 0.68
C ALA A 496 20.20 29.46 1.43
N TRP A 497 20.84 28.51 2.13
CA TRP A 497 21.97 28.74 3.03
C TRP A 497 23.30 28.18 2.51
N ALA A 498 23.26 27.18 1.61
CA ALA A 498 24.44 26.46 1.16
C ALA A 498 24.27 25.91 -0.26
N VAL A 499 25.40 25.61 -0.89
CA VAL A 499 25.48 24.78 -2.10
C VAL A 499 26.30 23.54 -1.77
N THR A 500 25.74 22.37 -2.04
CA THR A 500 26.38 21.09 -1.73
C THR A 500 26.89 20.46 -3.02
N TRP A 501 28.15 20.03 -3.00
CA TRP A 501 28.86 19.43 -4.13
C TRP A 501 29.34 18.04 -3.78
N LEU A 502 29.31 17.15 -4.76
CA LEU A 502 30.10 15.93 -4.75
C LEU A 502 31.51 16.33 -5.16
N ALA A 503 32.51 15.92 -4.40
CA ALA A 503 33.91 16.15 -4.72
C ALA A 503 34.70 14.84 -4.63
N HIS A 504 35.83 14.84 -5.32
CA HIS A 504 36.87 13.84 -5.20
C HIS A 504 38.01 14.39 -4.35
N ASP A 505 38.40 13.66 -3.31
CA ASP A 505 39.58 13.95 -2.51
C ASP A 505 40.80 13.34 -3.18
N GLU A 506 41.60 14.17 -3.86
CA GLU A 506 42.75 13.73 -4.68
C GLU A 506 43.86 13.05 -3.86
N ASN A 507 43.90 13.28 -2.54
CA ASN A 507 44.91 12.66 -1.67
C ASN A 507 44.50 11.28 -1.18
N LEU A 508 43.20 11.06 -0.97
CA LEU A 508 42.66 9.81 -0.42
C LEU A 508 42.00 8.92 -1.49
N ASP A 509 41.86 9.43 -2.72
CA ASP A 509 41.15 8.77 -3.82
C ASP A 509 39.70 8.38 -3.45
N GLU A 510 39.05 9.20 -2.61
CA GLU A 510 37.70 8.94 -2.08
C GLU A 510 36.72 10.07 -2.43
N ARG A 511 35.42 9.74 -2.48
CA ARG A 511 34.36 10.75 -2.65
C ARG A 511 34.07 11.46 -1.32
N ARG A 512 33.80 12.76 -1.43
CA ARG A 512 33.42 13.66 -0.32
C ARG A 512 32.23 14.52 -0.69
N THR A 513 31.49 14.94 0.32
CA THR A 513 30.48 15.97 0.18
C THR A 513 31.08 17.29 0.63
N ILE A 514 31.02 18.31 -0.24
CA ILE A 514 31.54 19.65 0.02
C ILE A 514 30.35 20.60 0.16
N LYS A 515 30.11 21.07 1.38
CA LYS A 515 29.04 22.02 1.69
C LYS A 515 29.62 23.42 1.78
N HIS A 516 29.40 24.22 0.74
CA HIS A 516 29.80 25.61 0.69
C HIS A 516 28.65 26.50 1.17
N LEU A 517 28.83 27.16 2.31
CA LEU A 517 27.83 28.05 2.87
C LEU A 517 27.84 29.39 2.13
N ARG A 518 26.68 30.06 2.01
CA ARG A 518 26.58 31.28 1.20
C ARG A 518 27.11 32.51 1.94
N PRO A 519 27.93 33.36 1.28
CA PRO A 519 28.31 34.67 1.80
C PRO A 519 27.08 35.51 2.21
N GLY A 520 27.18 36.20 3.33
CA GLY A 520 26.12 37.09 3.84
C GLY A 520 24.91 36.39 4.50
N ARG A 521 24.88 35.04 4.51
CA ARG A 521 23.87 34.25 5.24
C ARG A 521 24.40 33.64 6.53
N VAL A 522 25.70 33.36 6.59
CA VAL A 522 26.40 32.84 7.77
C VAL A 522 27.76 33.52 7.91
N THR A 523 28.26 33.63 9.15
CA THR A 523 29.61 34.15 9.43
C THR A 523 30.63 33.01 9.52
N PRO A 524 31.94 33.26 9.28
CA PRO A 524 32.99 32.25 9.46
C PRO A 524 33.01 31.60 10.85
N GLU A 525 32.65 32.35 11.89
CA GLU A 525 32.53 31.86 13.27
C GLU A 525 31.38 30.86 13.41
N GLN A 526 30.26 31.10 12.72
CA GLN A 526 29.14 30.16 12.68
C GLN A 526 29.53 28.87 11.94
N VAL A 527 30.30 28.96 10.85
CA VAL A 527 30.82 27.77 10.13
C VAL A 527 31.78 26.97 11.03
N LYS A 528 32.63 27.66 11.78
CA LYS A 528 33.53 27.04 12.75
C LYS A 528 32.75 26.32 13.86
N ALA A 529 31.74 26.97 14.43
CA ALA A 529 30.88 26.37 15.45
C ALA A 529 30.10 25.16 14.92
N GLU A 530 29.60 25.20 13.68
CA GLU A 530 28.92 24.08 13.01
C GLU A 530 29.87 22.87 12.88
N TYR A 531 31.11 23.10 12.45
CA TYR A 531 32.15 22.06 12.39
C TYR A 531 32.47 21.46 13.77
N GLU A 532 32.70 22.30 14.78
CA GLU A 532 33.04 21.87 16.14
C GLU A 532 31.93 20.99 16.74
N HIS A 533 30.66 21.30 16.48
CA HIS A 533 29.54 20.46 16.92
C HIS A 533 29.42 19.17 16.11
N ALA A 534 29.44 19.26 14.78
CA ALA A 534 29.18 18.11 13.92
C ALA A 534 30.32 17.08 13.92
N SER A 535 31.56 17.49 14.18
CA SER A 535 32.73 16.59 14.29
C SER A 535 32.68 15.64 15.50
N LEU A 536 31.83 15.92 16.50
CA LEU A 536 31.59 15.03 17.65
C LEU A 536 30.71 13.82 17.28
N LEU A 537 30.01 13.87 16.15
CA LEU A 537 29.07 12.82 15.73
C LEU A 537 29.82 11.64 15.10
N ARG A 538 30.12 10.64 15.92
CA ARG A 538 30.76 9.37 15.53
C ARG A 538 29.76 8.21 15.57
N SER A 539 28.89 8.13 14.58
CA SER A 539 27.92 7.04 14.43
C SER A 539 27.82 6.59 12.98
N HIS A 540 27.59 5.29 12.73
CA HIS A 540 27.32 4.77 11.38
C HIS A 540 25.94 5.18 10.84
N ARG A 541 25.13 5.86 11.66
CA ARG A 541 23.80 6.39 11.31
C ARG A 541 23.80 7.90 11.07
N CYS A 542 24.96 8.55 11.14
CA CYS A 542 25.14 9.98 10.90
C CYS A 542 26.35 10.19 9.99
N ALA A 543 26.23 10.96 8.92
CA ALA A 543 27.36 11.30 8.08
C ALA A 543 28.42 12.08 8.87
N ARG A 544 29.68 11.67 8.73
CA ARG A 544 30.79 12.31 9.43
C ARG A 544 31.17 13.65 8.81
N VAL A 545 31.57 14.59 9.65
CA VAL A 545 32.24 15.83 9.22
C VAL A 545 33.74 15.66 9.46
N TYR A 546 34.52 15.75 8.38
CA TYR A 546 35.95 15.48 8.40
C TYR A 546 36.80 16.73 8.60
N ASP A 547 36.43 17.83 7.94
CA ASP A 547 37.27 19.03 7.88
C ASP A 547 36.44 20.29 7.62
N ARG A 548 37.08 21.46 7.83
CA ARG A 548 36.56 22.78 7.51
C ARG A 548 37.63 23.60 6.79
N LEU A 549 37.32 24.05 5.58
CA LEU A 549 38.17 24.98 4.82
C LEU A 549 37.74 26.42 5.08
N ALA A 550 38.71 27.32 5.25
CA ALA A 550 38.46 28.75 5.47
C ALA A 550 38.08 29.49 4.18
N ARG A 551 38.41 28.94 3.01
CA ARG A 551 38.13 29.51 1.69
C ARG A 551 37.45 28.46 0.79
N PRO A 552 36.59 28.90 -0.15
CA PRO A 552 36.07 30.26 -0.29
C PRO A 552 35.24 30.74 0.91
N GLU A 553 35.21 32.07 1.14
CA GLU A 553 34.46 32.67 2.26
C GLU A 553 32.94 32.47 2.06
N PRO A 554 32.16 32.27 3.14
CA PRO A 554 32.52 32.34 4.56
C PRO A 554 33.12 31.05 5.12
N GLY A 555 33.24 29.99 4.32
CA GLY A 555 33.84 28.72 4.70
C GLY A 555 33.11 27.51 4.10
N VAL A 556 33.81 26.38 4.08
CA VAL A 556 33.35 25.12 3.47
C VAL A 556 33.49 23.98 4.48
N LEU A 557 32.49 23.11 4.56
CA LEU A 557 32.54 21.86 5.35
C LEU A 557 32.79 20.67 4.43
N VAL A 558 33.76 19.83 4.82
CA VAL A 558 34.07 18.56 4.15
C VAL A 558 33.41 17.44 4.94
N GLN A 559 32.52 16.70 4.30
CA GLN A 559 31.70 15.68 4.92
C GLN A 559 31.82 14.35 4.18
N GLU A 560 31.44 13.28 4.87
CA GLU A 560 31.26 11.96 4.29
C GLU A 560 30.26 12.02 3.13
N TYR A 561 30.64 11.43 2.00
CA TYR A 561 29.70 11.14 0.95
C TYR A 561 29.05 9.79 1.24
N VAL A 562 27.75 9.80 1.52
CA VAL A 562 26.97 8.58 1.75
C VAL A 562 26.41 8.11 0.40
N PRO A 563 26.90 6.98 -0.17
CA PRO A 563 26.34 6.45 -1.40
C PRO A 563 24.96 5.84 -1.13
N GLY A 564 23.95 6.29 -1.86
CA GLY A 564 22.56 5.85 -1.71
C GLY A 564 21.59 6.85 -2.31
N GLU A 565 20.30 6.59 -2.14
CA GLU A 565 19.22 7.50 -2.52
C GLU A 565 18.66 8.17 -1.28
N THR A 566 18.29 9.45 -1.37
CA THR A 566 17.52 10.09 -0.30
C THR A 566 16.16 9.41 -0.16
N LEU A 567 15.55 9.44 1.03
CA LEU A 567 14.22 8.91 1.27
C LEU A 567 13.18 9.58 0.34
N HIS A 568 13.41 10.84 -0.04
CA HIS A 568 12.63 11.53 -1.07
C HIS A 568 12.76 10.86 -2.44
N GLU A 569 13.97 10.66 -2.93
CA GLU A 569 14.23 9.99 -4.22
C GLU A 569 13.70 8.55 -4.23
N LEU A 570 13.89 7.82 -3.12
CA LEU A 570 13.45 6.44 -2.94
C LEU A 570 11.92 6.29 -3.05
N THR A 571 11.16 7.34 -2.70
CA THR A 571 9.69 7.31 -2.71
C THR A 571 9.05 8.10 -3.84
N THR A 572 9.83 8.89 -4.58
CA THR A 572 9.33 9.69 -5.71
C THR A 572 9.13 8.80 -6.94
N GLY A 573 7.88 8.67 -7.40
CA GLY A 573 7.55 7.85 -8.57
C GLY A 573 7.73 6.34 -8.36
N ARG A 574 7.91 5.89 -7.10
CA ARG A 574 8.06 4.48 -6.71
C ARG A 574 6.96 4.06 -5.73
N PRO A 575 6.70 2.76 -5.57
CA PRO A 575 5.77 2.25 -4.56
C PRO A 575 6.17 2.69 -3.15
N ALA A 576 5.17 2.92 -2.29
CA ALA A 576 5.41 3.18 -0.88
C ALA A 576 6.21 2.05 -0.22
N LEU A 577 7.08 2.42 0.72
CA LEU A 577 7.95 1.49 1.44
C LEU A 577 7.16 0.33 2.03
N ASP A 578 7.75 -0.88 2.01
CA ASP A 578 7.20 -1.96 2.81
C ASP A 578 7.40 -1.70 4.31
N ARG A 579 6.67 -2.46 5.14
CA ARG A 579 6.67 -2.27 6.59
C ARG A 579 8.06 -2.44 7.18
N GLU A 580 8.80 -3.46 6.77
CA GLU A 580 10.08 -3.81 7.36
C GLU A 580 11.16 -2.81 6.96
N GLN A 581 11.17 -2.38 5.71
CA GLN A 581 12.04 -1.32 5.22
C GLN A 581 11.77 -0.01 5.95
N ALA A 582 10.51 0.40 6.10
CA ALA A 582 10.15 1.60 6.84
C ALA A 582 10.53 1.51 8.32
N ARG A 583 10.35 0.33 8.94
CA ARG A 583 10.77 0.05 10.32
C ARG A 583 12.28 0.21 10.47
N ARG A 584 13.07 -0.41 9.59
CA ARG A 584 14.55 -0.30 9.58
C ARG A 584 15.00 1.15 9.42
N ILE A 585 14.43 1.87 8.45
CA ILE A 585 14.74 3.29 8.24
C ILE A 585 14.40 4.11 9.49
N ALA A 586 13.22 3.92 10.09
CA ALA A 586 12.83 4.63 11.30
C ALA A 586 13.77 4.33 12.47
N VAL A 587 14.11 3.06 12.70
CA VAL A 587 15.03 2.63 13.75
C VAL A 587 16.41 3.24 13.54
N ASP A 588 16.93 3.22 12.32
CA ASP A 588 18.24 3.75 11.96
C ASP A 588 18.33 5.26 12.16
N VAL A 589 17.32 5.99 11.69
CA VAL A 589 17.18 7.45 11.87
C VAL A 589 17.09 7.80 13.36
N LEU A 590 16.26 7.10 14.12
CA LEU A 590 16.11 7.34 15.56
C LEU A 590 17.39 7.02 16.34
N ASN A 591 18.15 5.98 15.96
CA ASN A 591 19.46 5.68 16.54
C ASN A 591 20.49 6.77 16.22
N GLY A 592 20.45 7.34 15.01
CA GLY A 592 21.27 8.51 14.66
C GLY A 592 20.93 9.75 15.51
N LEU A 593 19.63 10.00 15.71
CA LEU A 593 19.15 11.08 16.60
C LEU A 593 19.52 10.83 18.06
N ALA A 594 19.38 9.61 18.56
CA ALA A 594 19.77 9.25 19.93
C ALA A 594 21.25 9.52 20.19
N HIS A 595 22.12 9.17 19.23
CA HIS A 595 23.54 9.49 19.28
C HIS A 595 23.78 11.00 19.36
N ALA A 596 23.12 11.79 18.50
CA ALA A 596 23.25 13.25 18.51
C ALA A 596 22.72 13.87 19.82
N HIS A 597 21.55 13.43 20.29
CA HIS A 597 20.93 13.91 21.53
C HIS A 597 21.80 13.61 22.75
N SER A 598 22.51 12.49 22.78
CA SER A 598 23.49 12.16 23.85
C SER A 598 24.63 13.19 23.96
N GLN A 599 24.93 13.89 22.87
CA GLN A 599 25.93 14.95 22.80
C GLN A 599 25.31 16.35 22.94
N SER A 600 24.03 16.44 23.31
CA SER A 600 23.24 17.69 23.37
C SER A 600 23.15 18.43 22.02
N ILE A 601 23.16 17.67 20.92
CA ILE A 601 23.05 18.17 19.54
C ILE A 601 21.68 17.80 18.99
N TYR A 602 20.91 18.79 18.54
CA TYR A 602 19.62 18.56 17.84
C TYR A 602 19.82 18.70 16.33
N HIS A 603 19.17 17.86 15.53
CA HIS A 603 19.35 17.88 14.08
C HIS A 603 18.62 19.07 13.43
N ARG A 604 17.41 19.39 13.90
CA ARG A 604 16.58 20.54 13.50
C ARG A 604 16.05 20.58 12.06
N ASP A 605 16.47 19.66 11.20
CA ASP A 605 16.04 19.59 9.80
C ASP A 605 15.92 18.15 9.30
N VAL A 606 15.35 17.28 10.12
CA VAL A 606 15.06 15.91 9.67
C VAL A 606 13.94 15.96 8.63
N SER A 607 14.26 15.57 7.39
CA SER A 607 13.35 15.54 6.25
C SER A 607 13.70 14.38 5.33
N PRO A 608 12.83 13.99 4.37
CA PRO A 608 13.14 12.93 3.43
C PRO A 608 14.39 13.18 2.56
N ASN A 609 14.79 14.44 2.35
CA ASN A 609 16.02 14.77 1.61
C ASN A 609 17.29 14.57 2.45
N ASN A 610 17.17 14.61 3.78
CA ASN A 610 18.30 14.49 4.71
C ASN A 610 18.44 13.08 5.31
N ILE A 611 17.68 12.11 4.80
CA ILE A 611 17.78 10.69 5.15
C ILE A 611 18.25 9.96 3.91
N VAL A 612 19.50 9.50 3.88
CA VAL A 612 20.04 8.70 2.77
C VAL A 612 19.90 7.22 3.10
N VAL A 613 19.24 6.48 2.23
CA VAL A 613 19.10 5.03 2.30
C VAL A 613 20.15 4.42 1.36
N ARG A 614 21.09 3.70 1.96
CA ARG A 614 22.16 2.99 1.25
C ARG A 614 21.59 1.75 0.53
N GLU A 615 22.34 1.23 -0.43
CA GLU A 615 21.96 0.01 -1.16
C GLU A 615 21.82 -1.22 -0.24
N ASP A 616 22.56 -1.28 0.87
CA ASP A 616 22.44 -2.31 1.91
C ASP A 616 21.19 -2.13 2.81
N GLY A 617 20.35 -1.13 2.53
CA GLY A 617 19.11 -0.82 3.25
C GLY A 617 19.30 0.00 4.52
N ARG A 618 20.53 0.38 4.89
CA ARG A 618 20.81 1.21 6.07
C ARG A 618 20.47 2.66 5.80
N ALA A 619 19.74 3.30 6.73
CA ALA A 619 19.53 4.74 6.67
C ALA A 619 20.62 5.50 7.44
N VAL A 620 21.04 6.63 6.87
CA VAL A 620 22.05 7.54 7.42
C VAL A 620 21.49 8.96 7.37
N LEU A 621 21.52 9.66 8.50
CA LEU A 621 21.19 11.09 8.56
C LEU A 621 22.35 11.92 8.02
N ILE A 622 22.05 12.82 7.11
CA ILE A 622 23.00 13.76 6.51
C ILE A 622 22.65 15.20 6.88
N ASP A 623 23.61 16.10 6.71
CA ASP A 623 23.44 17.55 6.85
C ASP A 623 22.90 17.99 8.23
N PHE A 624 23.76 17.90 9.26
CA PHE A 624 23.54 18.49 10.59
C PHE A 624 23.65 20.03 10.59
N GLY A 625 23.27 20.66 9.47
CA GLY A 625 23.63 22.00 9.06
C GLY A 625 23.11 23.16 9.87
N LEU A 626 22.30 22.87 10.89
CA LEU A 626 21.64 23.83 11.77
C LEU A 626 21.72 23.37 13.23
N ALA A 627 22.56 22.37 13.51
CA ALA A 627 22.65 21.77 14.81
C ALA A 627 23.33 22.72 15.79
N SER A 628 22.53 23.45 16.56
CA SER A 628 23.02 24.25 17.68
C SER A 628 22.78 23.50 18.99
N ARG A 629 23.68 23.75 19.95
CA ARG A 629 23.48 23.42 21.36
C ARG A 629 22.17 24.02 21.88
N ALA A 630 21.62 23.40 22.93
CA ALA A 630 20.33 23.72 23.55
C ALA A 630 20.18 25.18 24.07
N ASP A 631 21.28 25.93 24.11
CA ASP A 631 21.43 27.29 24.64
C ASP A 631 21.25 28.40 23.58
N ALA A 632 21.29 28.10 22.27
CA ALA A 632 21.04 29.07 21.20
C ALA A 632 19.65 28.89 20.56
N ALA A 633 18.60 29.26 21.29
CA ALA A 633 17.20 29.11 20.90
C ALA A 633 16.59 30.41 20.35
N GLN A 634 16.86 30.83 19.09
CA GLN A 634 16.14 31.99 18.50
C GLN A 634 15.82 32.00 16.99
N SER A 635 16.16 30.98 16.18
CA SER A 635 15.79 30.98 14.75
C SER A 635 14.81 29.86 14.40
N ALA A 636 13.73 30.27 13.74
CA ALA A 636 12.75 29.39 13.13
C ALA A 636 13.40 28.77 11.86
N VAL A 637 14.13 27.66 12.03
CA VAL A 637 14.77 26.94 10.90
C VAL A 637 14.32 25.48 10.87
N GLY A 638 14.03 24.97 9.67
CA GLY A 638 13.61 23.59 9.40
C GLY A 638 12.85 23.49 8.07
N SER A 639 12.81 22.29 7.47
CA SER A 639 12.03 21.97 6.27
C SER A 639 10.54 22.09 6.59
N PRO A 640 9.85 23.15 6.10
CA PRO A 640 8.58 23.56 6.68
C PRO A 640 7.62 22.41 6.91
N PRO A 641 7.29 21.52 5.95
CA PRO A 641 6.30 20.48 6.17
C PRO A 641 6.58 19.62 7.41
N TYR A 642 7.82 19.20 7.64
CA TYR A 642 8.17 18.19 8.66
C TYR A 642 8.41 18.75 10.07
N THR A 643 8.55 20.07 10.21
CA THR A 643 8.85 20.71 11.49
C THR A 643 7.66 20.65 12.46
N ALA A 644 7.95 20.32 13.72
CA ALA A 644 6.96 20.21 14.78
C ALA A 644 6.24 21.56 15.09
N PRO A 645 4.92 21.56 15.37
CA PRO A 645 4.14 22.80 15.52
C PRO A 645 4.62 23.76 16.63
N GLU A 646 5.18 23.22 17.71
CA GLU A 646 5.71 23.99 18.84
C GLU A 646 6.99 24.76 18.50
N VAL A 647 7.77 24.30 17.53
CA VAL A 647 8.99 24.99 17.08
C VAL A 647 8.62 26.33 16.43
N TRP A 648 7.54 26.36 15.64
CA TRP A 648 7.02 27.59 15.03
C TRP A 648 6.32 28.52 16.02
N SER A 649 5.54 27.97 16.94
CA SER A 649 4.79 28.80 17.89
C SER A 649 5.61 29.29 19.08
N ARG A 650 6.61 28.52 19.52
CA ARG A 650 7.36 28.79 20.76
C ARG A 650 8.87 28.90 20.58
N ARG A 651 9.41 28.65 19.37
CA ARG A 651 10.86 28.66 19.07
C ARG A 651 11.69 27.77 19.98
N LEU A 652 11.09 26.70 20.49
CA LEU A 652 11.70 25.74 21.40
C LEU A 652 11.96 24.43 20.65
N TRP A 653 13.24 24.03 20.62
CA TRP A 653 13.68 22.74 20.10
C TRP A 653 13.91 21.75 21.24
N SER A 654 13.49 20.51 21.04
CA SER A 654 13.62 19.40 21.98
C SER A 654 13.90 18.09 21.24
N PRO A 655 14.38 17.03 21.91
CA PRO A 655 14.45 15.69 21.33
C PRO A 655 13.14 15.23 20.68
N SER A 656 12.01 15.54 21.32
CA SER A 656 10.67 15.22 20.81
C SER A 656 10.28 15.96 19.52
N ALA A 657 10.92 17.08 19.19
CA ALA A 657 10.73 17.79 17.93
C ALA A 657 11.49 17.13 16.77
N ASP A 658 12.70 16.61 17.01
CA ASP A 658 13.44 15.81 16.04
C ASP A 658 12.73 14.46 15.79
N ILE A 659 12.21 13.81 16.86
CA ILE A 659 11.42 12.57 16.75
C ILE A 659 10.15 12.79 15.93
N TYR A 660 9.45 13.91 16.12
CA TYR A 660 8.32 14.30 15.29
C TYR A 660 8.72 14.39 13.81
N SER A 661 9.83 15.07 13.53
CA SER A 661 10.31 15.32 12.16
C SER A 661 10.73 14.01 11.46
N ALA A 662 11.37 13.10 12.19
CA ALA A 662 11.69 11.75 11.73
C ALA A 662 10.43 10.94 11.43
N ALA A 663 9.48 10.89 12.37
CA ALA A 663 8.23 10.15 12.18
C ALA A 663 7.39 10.71 11.04
N ALA A 664 7.30 12.03 10.88
CA ALA A 664 6.61 12.67 9.77
C ALA A 664 7.25 12.33 8.42
N SER A 665 8.59 12.27 8.35
CA SER A 665 9.33 11.88 7.15
C SER A 665 9.06 10.43 6.74
N VAL A 666 9.11 9.51 7.71
CA VAL A 666 8.82 8.08 7.46
C VAL A 666 7.34 7.86 7.13
N LEU A 667 6.42 8.54 7.82
CA LEU A 667 4.99 8.49 7.50
C LEU A 667 4.70 9.00 6.09
N HIS A 668 5.38 10.06 5.65
CA HIS A 668 5.24 10.55 4.29
C HIS A 668 5.67 9.47 3.28
N ALA A 669 6.81 8.82 3.51
CA ALA A 669 7.28 7.72 2.67
C ALA A 669 6.34 6.49 2.68
N LEU A 670 5.67 6.20 3.80
CA LEU A 670 4.71 5.10 3.95
C LEU A 670 3.35 5.35 3.31
N LEU A 671 2.88 6.60 3.40
CA LEU A 671 1.52 7.00 3.01
C LEU A 671 1.46 7.65 1.63
N GLY A 672 2.60 8.10 1.08
CA GLY A 672 2.66 8.91 -0.15
C GLY A 672 2.09 10.34 0.02
N ARG A 673 1.76 10.72 1.26
CA ARG A 673 1.27 12.05 1.66
C ARG A 673 1.67 12.33 3.11
N LEU A 674 1.61 13.60 3.51
CA LEU A 674 1.81 13.98 4.91
C LEU A 674 0.71 13.38 5.83
N PRO A 675 1.01 13.11 7.11
CA PRO A 675 0.05 12.53 8.05
C PRO A 675 -0.98 13.53 8.60
N TYR A 676 -0.92 14.80 8.20
CA TYR A 676 -1.81 15.88 8.65
C TYR A 676 -2.42 16.64 7.46
N ALA A 677 -3.42 17.48 7.73
CA ALA A 677 -4.31 18.06 6.73
C ALA A 677 -3.60 18.91 5.66
N GLY A 678 -2.43 19.46 5.99
CA GLY A 678 -1.62 20.25 5.08
C GLY A 678 -0.37 20.81 5.77
N PRO A 679 0.54 21.45 5.01
CA PRO A 679 1.81 21.93 5.53
C PRO A 679 1.68 23.24 6.31
N GLY A 680 0.49 23.85 6.47
CA GLY A 680 0.30 25.04 7.31
C GLY A 680 0.44 24.76 8.82
N ILE A 681 0.71 25.79 9.63
CA ILE A 681 0.88 25.66 11.10
C ILE A 681 -0.38 25.05 11.75
N ASP A 682 -1.57 25.54 11.39
CA ASP A 682 -2.83 25.06 11.95
C ASP A 682 -3.23 23.69 11.39
N GLU A 683 -2.96 23.44 10.11
CA GLU A 683 -3.26 22.17 9.44
C GLU A 683 -2.43 21.00 10.00
N ARG A 684 -1.18 21.26 10.40
CA ARG A 684 -0.29 20.26 11.04
C ARG A 684 -0.76 19.78 12.40
N ARG A 685 -1.65 20.52 13.06
CA ARG A 685 -2.28 20.10 14.32
C ARG A 685 -3.40 19.08 14.09
N THR A 686 -3.87 18.94 12.85
CA THR A 686 -4.97 18.04 12.50
C THR A 686 -4.42 16.82 11.75
N LEU A 687 -4.29 15.71 12.47
CA LEU A 687 -3.92 14.42 11.89
C LEU A 687 -5.02 13.89 10.98
N VAL A 688 -4.63 13.45 9.79
CA VAL A 688 -5.50 12.76 8.84
C VAL A 688 -5.37 11.26 9.11
N PRO A 689 -6.46 10.56 9.47
CA PRO A 689 -6.43 9.12 9.68
C PRO A 689 -5.87 8.36 8.46
N PRO A 690 -5.10 7.29 8.69
CA PRO A 690 -4.69 6.41 7.60
C PRO A 690 -5.89 5.66 7.04
N ALA A 691 -5.82 5.29 5.76
CA ALA A 691 -6.82 4.43 5.12
C ALA A 691 -6.73 3.00 5.67
N ALA A 692 -7.83 2.24 5.57
CA ALA A 692 -7.94 0.92 6.20
C ALA A 692 -6.87 -0.07 5.68
N ASP A 693 -6.57 -0.03 4.39
CA ASP A 693 -5.51 -0.83 3.74
C ASP A 693 -4.12 -0.52 4.32
N LYS A 694 -3.85 0.75 4.68
CA LYS A 694 -2.58 1.15 5.30
C LYS A 694 -2.49 0.68 6.74
N VAL A 695 -3.60 0.73 7.47
CA VAL A 695 -3.69 0.18 8.84
C VAL A 695 -3.42 -1.32 8.81
N GLU A 696 -4.03 -2.05 7.89
CA GLU A 696 -3.80 -3.49 7.71
C GLU A 696 -2.36 -3.81 7.31
N ARG A 697 -1.80 -3.07 6.34
CA ARG A 697 -0.45 -3.31 5.81
C ARG A 697 0.67 -3.02 6.81
N TYR A 698 0.55 -1.95 7.59
CA TYR A 698 1.64 -1.46 8.45
C TYR A 698 1.39 -1.72 9.95
N GLY A 699 0.15 -2.05 10.33
CA GLY A 699 -0.21 -2.49 11.68
C GLY A 699 0.33 -1.58 12.79
N ARG A 700 0.95 -2.22 13.78
CA ARG A 700 1.44 -1.55 14.99
C ARG A 700 2.58 -0.55 14.74
N LEU A 701 3.31 -0.68 13.63
CA LEU A 701 4.33 0.31 13.23
C LEU A 701 3.68 1.66 12.94
N LEU A 702 2.55 1.64 12.23
CA LEU A 702 1.83 2.85 11.88
C LEU A 702 1.30 3.56 13.12
N ASP A 703 0.74 2.80 14.07
CA ASP A 703 0.26 3.34 15.35
C ASP A 703 1.38 4.03 16.15
N ALA A 704 2.56 3.40 16.21
CA ALA A 704 3.72 3.94 16.91
C ALA A 704 4.20 5.25 16.25
N LEU A 705 4.28 5.29 14.92
CA LEU A 705 4.67 6.50 14.18
C LEU A 705 3.62 7.62 14.31
N TYR A 706 2.32 7.30 14.29
CA TYR A 706 1.24 8.29 14.49
C TYR A 706 1.25 8.89 15.90
N ARG A 707 1.73 8.16 16.91
CA ARG A 707 1.97 8.70 18.27
C ARG A 707 3.15 9.68 18.30
N ALA A 708 4.18 9.46 17.49
CA ALA A 708 5.33 10.36 17.42
C ALA A 708 5.02 11.69 16.72
N VAL A 709 3.94 11.79 15.94
CA VAL A 709 3.49 13.03 15.27
C VAL A 709 2.30 13.74 15.93
N GLN A 710 2.03 13.47 17.21
CA GLN A 710 0.97 14.18 17.95
C GLN A 710 1.25 15.68 18.06
N ALA A 711 0.21 16.52 18.11
CA ALA A 711 0.40 17.97 18.18
C ALA A 711 1.07 18.44 19.48
N ASP A 712 0.74 17.80 20.62
CA ASP A 712 1.36 18.08 21.92
C ASP A 712 2.67 17.29 22.08
N PRO A 713 3.81 17.94 22.38
CA PRO A 713 5.08 17.24 22.66
C PRO A 713 4.99 16.22 23.79
N GLY A 714 4.10 16.41 24.78
CA GLY A 714 3.93 15.49 25.91
C GLY A 714 3.27 14.15 25.55
N ASP A 715 2.60 14.07 24.39
CA ASP A 715 1.98 12.83 23.88
C ASP A 715 2.95 11.98 23.03
N ARG A 716 4.16 12.48 22.77
CA ARG A 716 5.18 11.86 21.91
C ARG A 716 6.22 11.11 22.74
N PRO A 717 6.99 10.18 22.15
CA PRO A 717 8.22 9.69 22.75
C PRO A 717 9.17 10.86 23.06
N SER A 718 9.73 10.89 24.27
CA SER A 718 10.68 11.92 24.70
C SER A 718 12.15 11.54 24.45
N ASP A 719 12.41 10.25 24.21
CA ASP A 719 13.76 9.70 24.02
C ASP A 719 13.80 8.91 22.70
N ALA A 720 14.77 9.23 21.84
CA ALA A 720 14.88 8.63 20.51
C ALA A 720 15.38 7.18 20.56
N GLY A 721 16.26 6.83 21.51
CA GLY A 721 16.82 5.49 21.65
C GLY A 721 15.78 4.49 22.15
N ALA A 722 15.04 4.87 23.20
CA ALA A 722 13.93 4.08 23.72
C ALA A 722 12.84 3.88 22.66
N PHE A 723 12.58 4.88 21.83
CA PHE A 723 11.63 4.75 20.73
C PHE A 723 12.17 3.87 19.59
N ALA A 724 13.47 3.92 19.29
CA ALA A 724 14.10 3.02 18.34
C ALA A 724 14.00 1.56 18.81
N GLU A 725 14.26 1.29 20.09
CA GLU A 725 14.08 -0.04 20.69
C GLU A 725 12.64 -0.52 20.64
N GLU A 726 11.67 0.38 20.91
CA GLU A 726 10.26 0.08 20.76
C GLU A 726 9.99 -0.38 19.33
N LEU A 727 10.29 0.45 18.31
CA LEU A 727 10.09 0.14 16.90
C LEU A 727 10.84 -1.12 16.44
N ALA A 728 12.02 -1.38 17.00
CA ALA A 728 12.79 -2.58 16.71
C ALA A 728 12.08 -3.87 17.16
N ARG A 729 11.23 -3.78 18.20
CA ARG A 729 10.42 -4.88 18.76
C ARG A 729 8.94 -4.81 18.35
N VAL A 730 8.56 -3.89 17.44
CA VAL A 730 7.19 -3.80 16.92
C VAL A 730 6.94 -4.94 15.93
N ASP A 731 6.65 -6.11 16.48
CA ASP A 731 6.13 -7.24 15.74
C ASP A 731 4.60 -7.28 15.79
N ASP A 732 4.00 -7.92 14.79
CA ASP A 732 2.62 -8.34 14.91
C ASP A 732 2.50 -9.42 15.97
N ILE A 733 1.40 -9.37 16.71
CA ILE A 733 1.06 -10.43 17.65
C ILE A 733 0.84 -11.70 16.82
N VAL A 734 1.74 -12.68 16.97
CA VAL A 734 1.51 -14.04 16.49
C VAL A 734 0.40 -14.64 17.36
N VAL A 735 -0.78 -14.80 16.80
CA VAL A 735 -1.89 -15.47 17.49
C VAL A 735 -1.56 -16.96 17.55
N VAL A 736 -1.13 -17.41 18.72
CA VAL A 736 -0.96 -18.83 19.03
C VAL A 736 -2.33 -19.48 19.29
N PRO A 737 -2.52 -20.77 18.99
CA PRO A 737 -3.77 -21.47 19.28
C PRO A 737 -4.07 -21.42 20.79
N GLY A 738 -5.16 -20.74 21.16
CA GLY A 738 -5.59 -20.56 22.54
C GLY A 738 -7.10 -20.44 22.65
N ARG A 739 -7.62 -20.47 23.88
CA ARG A 739 -9.06 -20.26 24.14
C ARG A 739 -9.41 -18.81 23.84
N ARG A 740 -10.28 -18.58 22.85
CA ARG A 740 -10.83 -17.26 22.54
C ARG A 740 -11.59 -16.71 23.76
N VAL A 741 -11.19 -15.55 24.24
CA VAL A 741 -11.88 -14.80 25.30
C VAL A 741 -12.39 -13.49 24.71
N VAL A 742 -13.70 -13.29 24.72
CA VAL A 742 -14.33 -12.05 24.25
C VAL A 742 -14.81 -11.28 25.47
N ASN A 743 -14.39 -10.02 25.62
CA ASN A 743 -14.94 -9.17 26.67
C ASN A 743 -16.38 -8.76 26.29
N PRO A 744 -17.40 -9.09 27.11
CA PRO A 744 -18.80 -8.77 26.81
C PRO A 744 -19.04 -7.26 26.61
N THR A 745 -18.37 -6.42 27.40
CA THR A 745 -18.44 -4.95 27.28
C THR A 745 -17.94 -4.47 25.91
N VAL A 746 -16.87 -5.08 25.40
CA VAL A 746 -16.32 -4.73 24.08
C VAL A 746 -17.23 -5.24 22.95
N ALA A 747 -17.83 -6.42 23.12
CA ALA A 747 -18.81 -6.94 22.16
C ALA A 747 -20.06 -6.06 22.08
N ALA A 748 -20.61 -5.64 23.23
CA ALA A 748 -21.77 -4.77 23.31
C ALA A 748 -21.50 -3.38 22.71
N LEU A 749 -20.37 -2.75 23.05
CA LEU A 749 -19.95 -1.47 22.45
C LEU A 749 -19.81 -1.55 20.91
N ARG A 750 -19.35 -2.68 20.38
CA ARG A 750 -19.27 -2.91 18.93
C ARG A 750 -20.65 -3.07 18.30
N GLY A 751 -21.60 -3.70 18.99
CA GLY A 751 -23.00 -3.84 18.57
C GLY A 751 -23.72 -2.50 18.39
N LEU A 752 -23.33 -1.46 19.12
CA LEU A 752 -23.92 -0.12 18.99
C LEU A 752 -23.62 0.58 17.64
N TYR A 753 -22.68 0.06 16.84
CA TYR A 753 -22.32 0.67 15.56
C TYR A 753 -23.27 0.23 14.43
N ARG A 754 -23.76 1.20 13.63
CA ARG A 754 -24.80 1.00 12.59
C ARG A 754 -24.49 -0.09 11.53
N HIS A 755 -23.24 -0.53 11.40
CA HIS A 755 -22.78 -1.55 10.44
C HIS A 755 -22.01 -2.70 11.11
N SER A 756 -22.28 -2.99 12.38
CA SER A 756 -21.62 -4.08 13.09
C SER A 756 -22.01 -5.44 12.50
N GLY A 757 -21.03 -6.25 12.10
CA GLY A 757 -21.26 -7.64 11.67
C GLY A 757 -21.74 -8.59 12.78
N ILE A 758 -21.87 -8.11 14.01
CA ILE A 758 -22.44 -8.83 15.16
C ILE A 758 -23.97 -8.58 15.26
N GLY A 759 -24.52 -7.70 14.41
CA GLY A 759 -25.91 -7.25 14.46
C GLY A 759 -26.10 -5.95 15.26
N ASN A 760 -27.18 -5.21 14.97
CA ASN A 760 -27.62 -4.02 15.73
C ASN A 760 -28.86 -4.30 16.60
N SER A 761 -29.22 -5.57 16.78
CA SER A 761 -30.33 -6.03 17.60
C SER A 761 -30.04 -5.66 19.06
N GLY A 762 -30.59 -4.56 19.54
CA GLY A 762 -30.33 -4.02 20.89
C GLY A 762 -30.34 -2.49 21.01
N ASN A 763 -30.58 -1.75 19.92
CA ASN A 763 -30.73 -0.28 19.97
C ASN A 763 -32.14 0.21 20.34
N ARG A 764 -33.08 -0.68 20.73
CA ARG A 764 -34.46 -0.33 21.11
C ARG A 764 -34.55 0.16 22.56
N GLY A 765 -33.46 -0.01 23.31
CA GLY A 765 -33.19 0.72 24.55
C GLY A 765 -33.54 -0.11 25.78
N LEU A 766 -32.53 -0.35 26.62
CA LEU A 766 -32.63 -1.24 27.79
C LEU A 766 -32.99 -2.70 27.42
N ASP A 767 -32.60 -3.15 26.21
CA ASP A 767 -32.89 -4.51 25.73
C ASP A 767 -31.94 -5.58 26.30
N ASP A 768 -30.81 -5.16 26.88
CA ASP A 768 -29.76 -6.02 27.41
C ASP A 768 -29.14 -5.47 28.71
N GLU A 769 -28.45 -6.36 29.43
CA GLU A 769 -27.79 -6.05 30.71
C GLU A 769 -26.76 -4.91 30.58
N PHE A 770 -26.11 -4.80 29.42
CA PHE A 770 -25.14 -3.74 29.17
C PHE A 770 -25.82 -2.36 29.04
N ALA A 771 -26.95 -2.28 28.34
CA ALA A 771 -27.76 -1.08 28.21
C ALA A 771 -28.34 -0.66 29.56
N HIS A 772 -28.77 -1.62 30.39
CA HIS A 772 -29.22 -1.36 31.76
C HIS A 772 -28.12 -0.76 32.63
N ASP A 773 -26.94 -1.36 32.64
CA ASP A 773 -25.86 -0.91 33.50
C ASP A 773 -25.22 0.41 33.08
N THR A 774 -25.31 0.75 31.78
CA THR A 774 -24.74 1.99 31.22
C THR A 774 -25.76 3.12 31.13
N TYR A 775 -27.02 2.88 31.54
CA TYR A 775 -28.06 3.89 31.59
C TYR A 775 -27.77 4.92 32.69
N VAL A 776 -27.60 6.18 32.29
CA VAL A 776 -27.41 7.29 33.23
C VAL A 776 -28.75 7.96 33.50
N ARG A 777 -29.14 8.03 34.78
CA ARG A 777 -30.35 8.74 35.20
C ARG A 777 -30.20 10.25 34.94
N THR A 778 -31.27 10.85 34.45
CA THR A 778 -31.37 12.27 34.09
C THR A 778 -32.57 12.93 34.77
N ARG A 779 -32.77 14.23 34.55
CA ARG A 779 -33.99 14.93 34.99
C ARG A 779 -35.27 14.32 34.40
N LEU A 780 -35.19 13.58 33.28
CA LEU A 780 -36.34 12.80 32.82
C LEU A 780 -36.77 11.77 33.87
N ASP A 781 -35.82 11.07 34.48
CA ASP A 781 -36.08 10.04 35.48
C ASP A 781 -36.51 10.61 36.83
N HIS A 782 -35.96 11.77 37.20
CA HIS A 782 -36.17 12.38 38.51
C HIS A 782 -37.39 13.32 38.56
N GLU A 783 -37.77 13.94 37.44
CA GLU A 783 -38.85 14.93 37.38
C GLU A 783 -40.00 14.46 36.47
N LEU A 784 -39.70 14.08 35.22
CA LEU A 784 -40.74 13.77 34.23
C LEU A 784 -41.43 12.42 34.50
N LEU A 785 -40.67 11.38 34.83
CA LEU A 785 -41.22 10.03 35.07
C LEU A 785 -42.23 10.02 36.23
N PRO A 786 -41.93 10.59 37.42
CA PRO A 786 -42.92 10.69 38.49
C PRO A 786 -44.19 11.44 38.07
N ALA A 787 -44.06 12.55 37.34
CA ALA A 787 -45.21 13.33 36.86
C ALA A 787 -46.08 12.56 35.86
N VAL A 788 -45.44 11.76 35.00
CA VAL A 788 -46.14 10.85 34.07
C VAL A 788 -46.90 9.79 34.84
N VAL A 789 -46.27 9.06 35.76
CA VAL A 789 -46.91 7.99 36.54
C VAL A 789 -48.03 8.52 37.45
N ALA A 790 -47.90 9.74 37.97
CA ALA A 790 -48.94 10.43 38.74
C ALA A 790 -50.14 10.90 37.87
N GLY A 791 -50.04 10.80 36.53
CA GLY A 791 -51.09 11.22 35.61
C GLY A 791 -51.24 12.75 35.51
N GLU A 792 -50.19 13.51 35.80
CA GLU A 792 -50.19 14.98 35.75
C GLU A 792 -50.15 15.51 34.30
N LEU A 793 -49.71 14.68 33.36
CA LEU A 793 -49.54 15.01 31.94
C LEU A 793 -50.44 14.14 31.07
N ASP A 794 -50.97 14.71 29.98
CA ASP A 794 -51.81 14.01 29.01
C ASP A 794 -51.05 13.67 27.72
N VAL A 795 -50.14 14.54 27.27
CA VAL A 795 -49.32 14.32 26.07
C VAL A 795 -47.89 14.75 26.33
N VAL A 796 -46.95 13.84 26.16
CA VAL A 796 -45.52 14.07 26.32
C VAL A 796 -44.81 13.67 25.04
N VAL A 797 -44.15 14.62 24.39
CA VAL A 797 -43.40 14.36 23.16
C VAL A 797 -41.91 14.53 23.44
N LEU A 798 -41.11 13.52 23.12
CA LEU A 798 -39.67 13.53 23.23
C LEU A 798 -39.09 13.73 21.82
N SER A 799 -38.40 14.85 21.59
CA SER A 799 -37.64 15.10 20.37
C SER A 799 -36.14 14.99 20.62
N GLY A 800 -35.40 14.42 19.68
CA GLY A 800 -33.96 14.19 19.84
C GLY A 800 -33.35 13.50 18.64
N ASN A 801 -32.03 13.54 18.54
CA ASN A 801 -31.26 12.75 17.60
C ASN A 801 -31.35 11.24 17.94
N PRO A 802 -31.04 10.35 16.99
CA PRO A 802 -30.85 8.93 17.30
C PRO A 802 -29.81 8.75 18.41
N GLY A 803 -30.13 7.95 19.44
CA GLY A 803 -29.25 7.70 20.58
C GLY A 803 -29.41 8.66 21.78
N ASP A 804 -30.29 9.66 21.73
CA ASP A 804 -30.53 10.57 22.87
C ASP A 804 -31.30 9.94 24.06
N GLY A 805 -31.60 8.63 23.98
CA GLY A 805 -32.27 7.88 25.06
C GLY A 805 -33.79 8.04 25.13
N LYS A 806 -34.44 8.51 24.05
CA LYS A 806 -35.91 8.63 23.95
C LYS A 806 -36.60 7.30 24.25
N THR A 807 -36.26 6.27 23.48
CA THR A 807 -36.88 4.95 23.57
C THR A 807 -36.59 4.28 24.91
N SER A 808 -35.34 4.35 25.40
CA SER A 808 -34.95 3.85 26.72
C SER A 808 -35.78 4.46 27.87
N PHE A 809 -36.08 5.76 27.79
CA PHE A 809 -36.96 6.40 28.76
C PHE A 809 -38.39 5.86 28.68
N LEU A 810 -38.94 5.68 27.48
CA LEU A 810 -40.28 5.13 27.28
C LEU A 810 -40.41 3.69 27.78
N VAL A 811 -39.40 2.85 27.55
CA VAL A 811 -39.32 1.49 28.11
C VAL A 811 -39.36 1.56 29.64
N LYS A 812 -38.55 2.43 30.24
CA LYS A 812 -38.48 2.59 31.69
C LYS A 812 -39.78 3.06 32.32
N VAL A 813 -40.50 4.00 31.69
CA VAL A 813 -41.84 4.41 32.14
C VAL A 813 -42.79 3.22 32.16
N GLY A 814 -42.73 2.35 31.14
CA GLY A 814 -43.49 1.11 31.10
C GLY A 814 -43.20 0.19 32.29
N THR A 815 -41.92 -0.04 32.57
CA THR A 815 -41.49 -0.87 33.72
C THR A 815 -41.97 -0.32 35.07
N GLU A 816 -41.92 1.00 35.26
CA GLU A 816 -42.39 1.64 36.51
C GLU A 816 -43.91 1.59 36.65
N LEU A 817 -44.66 1.68 35.54
CA LEU A 817 -46.11 1.45 35.54
C LEU A 817 -46.44 0.00 35.90
N ASP A 818 -45.70 -0.98 35.36
CA ASP A 818 -45.88 -2.39 35.70
C ASP A 818 -45.59 -2.64 37.19
N ALA A 819 -44.52 -2.02 37.72
CA ALA A 819 -44.19 -2.07 39.15
C ALA A 819 -45.26 -1.42 40.04
N ALA A 820 -45.97 -0.39 39.53
CA ALA A 820 -47.11 0.24 40.18
C ALA A 820 -48.41 -0.58 40.06
N GLY A 821 -48.41 -1.72 39.36
CA GLY A 821 -49.55 -2.62 39.21
C GLY A 821 -50.40 -2.36 37.97
N ALA A 822 -49.85 -1.71 36.93
CA ALA A 822 -50.55 -1.50 35.69
C ALA A 822 -50.81 -2.83 34.94
N VAL A 823 -51.93 -2.88 34.23
CA VAL A 823 -52.28 -4.00 33.34
C VAL A 823 -51.90 -3.64 31.90
N THR A 824 -51.04 -4.43 31.27
CA THR A 824 -50.68 -4.27 29.86
C THR A 824 -51.83 -4.67 28.95
N VAL A 825 -52.27 -3.74 28.09
CA VAL A 825 -53.29 -3.94 27.06
C VAL A 825 -52.64 -4.50 25.79
N HIS A 826 -51.52 -3.91 25.36
CA HIS A 826 -50.66 -4.46 24.31
C HIS A 826 -49.22 -3.93 24.46
N GLU A 827 -48.26 -4.68 23.94
CA GLU A 827 -46.86 -4.30 23.85
C GLU A 827 -46.28 -4.97 22.60
N ASP A 828 -45.68 -4.17 21.71
CA ASP A 828 -45.08 -4.61 20.44
C ASP A 828 -43.84 -3.77 20.10
N GLU A 829 -43.24 -4.02 18.93
CA GLU A 829 -42.02 -3.33 18.51
C GLU A 829 -42.18 -1.81 18.31
N ALA A 830 -43.42 -1.32 18.18
CA ALA A 830 -43.71 0.09 17.96
C ALA A 830 -44.07 0.83 19.25
N GLY A 831 -44.39 0.11 20.34
CA GLY A 831 -44.70 0.71 21.63
C GLY A 831 -45.61 -0.15 22.50
N TRP A 832 -46.31 0.49 23.43
CA TRP A 832 -47.15 -0.20 24.41
C TRP A 832 -48.37 0.61 24.83
N ARG A 833 -49.39 -0.07 25.37
CA ARG A 833 -50.53 0.53 26.07
C ARG A 833 -50.77 -0.22 27.38
N ARG A 834 -50.90 0.52 28.48
CA ARG A 834 -51.07 0.03 29.86
C ARG A 834 -52.22 0.76 30.56
N ARG A 835 -52.81 0.14 31.60
CA ARG A 835 -53.90 0.73 32.39
C ARG A 835 -53.61 0.63 33.89
N LEU A 836 -53.70 1.75 34.60
CA LEU A 836 -53.48 1.83 36.05
C LEU A 836 -54.55 2.73 36.66
N ASP A 837 -55.26 2.25 37.68
CA ASP A 837 -56.32 2.99 38.42
C ASP A 837 -57.37 3.71 37.55
N GLY A 838 -57.75 3.06 36.44
CA GLY A 838 -58.72 3.58 35.46
C GLY A 838 -58.18 4.69 34.55
N ARG A 839 -56.88 4.97 34.56
CA ARG A 839 -56.17 5.82 33.59
C ARG A 839 -55.44 4.96 32.57
N THR A 840 -55.46 5.39 31.31
CA THR A 840 -54.76 4.70 30.22
C THR A 840 -53.46 5.41 29.86
N TYR A 841 -52.39 4.64 29.74
CA TYR A 841 -51.06 5.08 29.33
C TYR A 841 -50.70 4.45 28.00
N ALA A 842 -50.16 5.21 27.07
CA ALA A 842 -49.66 4.69 25.80
C ALA A 842 -48.32 5.31 25.43
N ALA A 843 -47.44 4.52 24.82
CA ALA A 843 -46.17 5.00 24.31
C ALA A 843 -45.93 4.57 22.86
N VAL A 844 -45.27 5.44 22.09
CA VAL A 844 -44.78 5.17 20.72
C VAL A 844 -43.27 5.39 20.69
N TYR A 845 -42.54 4.33 20.35
CA TYR A 845 -41.07 4.30 20.40
C TYR A 845 -40.38 5.08 19.27
N ASP A 846 -40.95 5.08 18.07
CA ASP A 846 -40.58 5.98 16.98
C ASP A 846 -41.78 6.29 16.10
N ALA A 847 -42.36 7.48 16.29
CA ALA A 847 -43.48 7.95 15.49
C ALA A 847 -43.05 8.48 14.11
N SER A 848 -41.76 8.40 13.74
CA SER A 848 -41.23 8.88 12.45
C SER A 848 -41.13 7.76 11.40
N GLU A 849 -41.19 6.50 11.81
CA GLU A 849 -41.07 5.32 10.94
C GLU A 849 -42.36 4.49 10.93
N SER A 850 -42.57 3.69 9.89
CA SER A 850 -43.64 2.68 9.83
C SER A 850 -43.16 1.39 10.48
N HIS A 851 -44.03 0.71 11.22
CA HIS A 851 -43.73 -0.58 11.85
C HIS A 851 -44.74 -1.65 11.44
N GLY A 852 -44.24 -2.72 10.83
CA GLY A 852 -45.09 -3.78 10.26
C GLY A 852 -46.00 -3.21 9.18
N GLU A 853 -47.31 -3.43 9.33
CA GLU A 853 -48.35 -2.94 8.42
C GLU A 853 -48.89 -1.54 8.79
N LEU A 854 -48.48 -1.00 9.95
CA LEU A 854 -48.98 0.29 10.44
C LEU A 854 -48.12 1.44 9.91
N SER A 855 -48.78 2.42 9.28
CA SER A 855 -48.12 3.67 8.91
C SER A 855 -47.75 4.47 10.16
N SER A 856 -46.83 5.41 10.00
CA SER A 856 -46.44 6.35 11.05
C SER A 856 -47.64 7.15 11.61
N ASP A 857 -48.64 7.50 10.78
CA ASP A 857 -49.86 8.17 11.25
C ASP A 857 -50.77 7.21 12.02
N ASP A 858 -50.84 5.95 11.63
CA ASP A 858 -51.63 4.95 12.32
C ASP A 858 -51.06 4.62 13.70
N LEU A 859 -49.73 4.65 13.86
CA LEU A 859 -49.09 4.53 15.18
C LEU A 859 -49.45 5.68 16.12
N LEU A 860 -49.46 6.91 15.62
CA LEU A 860 -49.88 8.07 16.40
C LEU A 860 -51.35 8.02 16.77
N ARG A 861 -52.24 7.67 15.82
CA ARG A 861 -53.67 7.48 16.09
C ARG A 861 -53.90 6.37 17.09
N ARG A 862 -53.21 5.23 16.94
CA ARG A 862 -53.26 4.10 17.86
C ARG A 862 -52.85 4.48 19.28
N ALA A 863 -52.04 5.52 19.48
CA ALA A 863 -51.67 6.01 20.81
C ALA A 863 -52.61 7.12 21.32
N LEU A 864 -53.01 8.05 20.45
CA LEU A 864 -53.79 9.24 20.81
C LEU A 864 -55.30 9.01 20.84
N ASP A 865 -55.82 8.01 20.15
CA ASP A 865 -57.25 7.69 20.19
C ASP A 865 -57.58 6.77 21.39
N PRO A 866 -58.74 6.96 22.05
CA PRO A 866 -59.20 6.06 23.09
C PRO A 866 -59.49 4.68 22.48
N GLY A 867 -59.00 3.63 23.13
CA GLY A 867 -59.28 2.25 22.79
C GLY A 867 -60.54 1.75 23.50
N GLU A 868 -60.87 0.48 23.29
CA GLU A 868 -62.03 -0.13 23.91
C GLU A 868 -61.91 -0.16 25.45
N GLY A 869 -62.84 0.50 26.13
CA GLY A 869 -62.86 0.63 27.59
C GLY A 869 -61.94 1.71 28.17
N ASP A 870 -61.37 2.59 27.35
CA ASP A 870 -60.59 3.74 27.83
C ASP A 870 -61.47 4.95 28.16
N ASP A 871 -61.15 5.66 29.24
CA ASP A 871 -61.71 6.96 29.56
C ASP A 871 -60.95 8.07 28.80
N PRO A 872 -61.59 8.78 27.84
CA PRO A 872 -60.94 9.84 27.07
C PRO A 872 -60.40 10.98 27.93
N ALA A 873 -60.94 11.19 29.14
CA ALA A 873 -60.54 12.26 30.05
C ALA A 873 -59.37 11.85 30.98
N ARG A 874 -59.03 10.56 31.07
CA ARG A 874 -57.97 10.04 31.96
C ARG A 874 -56.96 9.24 31.15
N ARG A 875 -56.11 9.96 30.39
CA ARG A 875 -55.08 9.35 29.54
C ARG A 875 -53.75 10.09 29.57
N THR A 876 -52.66 9.37 29.33
CA THR A 876 -51.31 9.92 29.19
C THR A 876 -50.60 9.24 28.02
N VAL A 877 -50.21 10.02 27.02
CA VAL A 877 -49.59 9.52 25.79
C VAL A 877 -48.16 10.03 25.67
N LEU A 878 -47.22 9.13 25.44
CA LEU A 878 -45.80 9.41 25.32
C LEU A 878 -45.33 9.11 23.90
N ILE A 879 -44.71 10.07 23.23
CA ILE A 879 -44.37 9.95 21.81
C ILE A 879 -42.90 10.31 21.62
N ALA A 880 -42.10 9.40 21.08
CA ALA A 880 -40.78 9.73 20.56
C ALA A 880 -40.89 10.05 19.07
N ALA A 881 -40.46 11.24 18.65
CA ALA A 881 -40.56 11.69 17.26
C ALA A 881 -39.42 12.68 16.93
N ASN A 882 -39.11 12.86 15.65
CA ASN A 882 -38.22 13.94 15.21
C ASN A 882 -38.99 15.26 14.98
N ASP A 883 -38.28 16.41 14.97
CA ASP A 883 -38.92 17.74 14.84
C ASP A 883 -39.77 17.90 13.58
N GLY A 884 -39.33 17.30 12.46
CA GLY A 884 -40.06 17.36 11.20
C GLY A 884 -41.39 16.62 11.27
N ARG A 885 -41.39 15.45 11.92
CA ARG A 885 -42.59 14.65 12.13
C ARG A 885 -43.58 15.32 13.07
N ILE A 886 -43.09 15.97 14.13
CA ILE A 886 -43.93 16.74 15.05
C ILE A 886 -44.60 17.90 14.32
N ALA A 887 -43.85 18.64 13.49
CA ALA A 887 -44.40 19.73 12.68
C ALA A 887 -45.48 19.22 11.72
N GLN A 888 -45.23 18.10 11.02
CA GLN A 888 -46.19 17.48 10.12
C GLN A 888 -47.46 17.04 10.86
N PHE A 889 -47.32 16.40 12.03
CA PHE A 889 -48.45 15.99 12.85
C PHE A 889 -49.33 17.17 13.28
N CYS A 890 -48.70 18.27 13.75
CA CYS A 890 -49.42 19.47 14.16
C CYS A 890 -50.19 20.12 12.99
N LEU A 891 -49.65 20.07 11.77
CA LEU A 891 -50.30 20.58 10.57
C LEU A 891 -51.49 19.70 10.17
N ASP A 892 -51.28 18.39 10.07
CA ASP A 892 -52.27 17.48 9.49
C ASP A 892 -53.41 17.12 10.45
N ASN A 893 -53.19 17.26 11.76
CA ASN A 893 -54.14 16.82 12.79
C ASN A 893 -54.65 17.97 13.67
N ALA A 894 -54.49 19.22 13.25
CA ALA A 894 -54.97 20.40 13.98
C ALA A 894 -56.48 20.38 14.26
N GLU A 895 -57.29 19.82 13.34
CA GLU A 895 -58.74 19.72 13.52
C GLU A 895 -59.14 18.64 14.53
N ARG A 896 -58.39 17.53 14.57
CA ARG A 896 -58.72 16.35 15.38
C ARG A 896 -58.16 16.43 16.81
N TYR A 897 -57.00 17.06 16.99
CA TYR A 897 -56.36 17.25 18.29
C TYR A 897 -55.96 18.73 18.50
N PRO A 898 -56.93 19.66 18.52
CA PRO A 898 -56.65 21.10 18.46
C PRO A 898 -55.79 21.62 19.60
N ASP A 899 -56.00 21.12 20.81
CA ASP A 899 -55.25 21.59 21.99
C ASP A 899 -53.82 21.03 22.02
N ALA A 900 -53.64 19.75 21.67
CA ALA A 900 -52.32 19.13 21.62
C ALA A 900 -51.47 19.70 20.47
N SER A 901 -52.04 19.82 19.27
CA SER A 901 -51.33 20.37 18.10
C SER A 901 -50.93 21.83 18.30
N ARG A 902 -51.82 22.67 18.87
CA ARG A 902 -51.51 24.07 19.17
C ARG A 902 -50.39 24.20 20.20
N GLU A 903 -50.44 23.42 21.27
CA GLU A 903 -49.46 23.54 22.34
C GLU A 903 -48.09 22.96 21.95
N LEU A 904 -48.07 21.85 21.21
CA LEU A 904 -46.83 21.27 20.67
C LEU A 904 -46.16 22.19 19.63
N ASP A 905 -46.92 22.81 18.72
CA ASP A 905 -46.34 23.72 17.73
C ASP A 905 -45.79 25.00 18.38
N ARG A 906 -46.49 25.52 19.40
CA ARG A 906 -46.04 26.67 20.21
C ARG A 906 -44.71 26.37 20.92
N GLN A 907 -44.61 25.20 21.56
CA GLN A 907 -43.38 24.78 22.24
C GLN A 907 -42.24 24.47 21.27
N ARG A 908 -42.54 23.89 20.11
CA ARG A 908 -41.57 23.62 19.03
C ARG A 908 -40.92 24.90 18.50
N LEU A 909 -41.69 25.98 18.40
CA LEU A 909 -41.21 27.31 18.02
C LEU A 909 -40.45 28.04 19.14
N GLY A 910 -40.24 27.39 20.28
CA GLY A 910 -39.37 27.85 21.37
C GLY A 910 -40.08 28.57 22.51
N ALA A 911 -41.42 28.61 22.53
CA ALA A 911 -42.16 29.16 23.66
C ALA A 911 -42.20 28.17 24.84
N PRO A 912 -42.01 28.60 26.10
CA PRO A 912 -42.12 27.71 27.24
C PRO A 912 -43.57 27.26 27.47
N ALA A 913 -43.76 26.04 27.98
CA ALA A 913 -45.07 25.52 28.36
C ALA A 913 -45.74 26.47 29.40
N PRO A 914 -47.04 26.80 29.29
CA PRO A 914 -47.76 27.60 30.26
C PRO A 914 -47.85 26.82 31.58
N ARG A 915 -47.88 27.54 32.71
CA ARG A 915 -48.09 26.92 34.03
C ARG A 915 -49.41 26.14 34.02
N GLY A 916 -49.35 24.84 34.33
CA GLY A 916 -50.49 23.93 34.36
C GLY A 916 -50.82 23.24 33.02
N SER A 917 -49.99 23.41 31.98
CA SER A 917 -50.16 22.64 30.75
C SER A 917 -49.91 21.16 30.99
N ARG A 918 -50.83 20.34 30.48
CA ARG A 918 -50.76 18.88 30.49
C ARG A 918 -50.11 18.33 29.22
N THR A 919 -49.73 19.20 28.27
CA THR A 919 -48.98 18.86 27.06
C THR A 919 -47.57 19.44 27.11
N VAL A 920 -46.55 18.59 26.93
CA VAL A 920 -45.13 18.98 27.06
C VAL A 920 -44.31 18.40 25.90
N LEU A 921 -43.50 19.24 25.27
CA LEU A 921 -42.45 18.88 24.32
C LEU A 921 -41.09 18.98 24.99
N VAL A 922 -40.37 17.87 25.06
CA VAL A 922 -39.03 17.79 25.64
C VAL A 922 -38.01 17.63 24.51
N ASP A 923 -37.24 18.69 24.27
CA ASP A 923 -36.15 18.71 23.29
C ASP A 923 -34.84 18.22 23.91
N LEU A 924 -34.49 16.97 23.64
CA LEU A 924 -33.28 16.32 24.14
C LEU A 924 -32.01 16.82 23.45
N LYS A 925 -32.11 17.53 22.32
CA LYS A 925 -30.94 18.07 21.58
C LYS A 925 -30.26 19.21 22.32
N ARG A 926 -30.97 19.86 23.26
CA ARG A 926 -30.44 20.96 24.08
C ARG A 926 -29.64 20.50 25.30
N ARG A 927 -29.40 19.20 25.45
CA ARG A 927 -28.59 18.66 26.55
C ARG A 927 -27.12 18.99 26.37
N ALA A 928 -26.47 19.47 27.43
CA ALA A 928 -25.02 19.69 27.42
C ALA A 928 -24.28 18.38 27.76
N LEU A 929 -23.56 17.82 26.79
CA LEU A 929 -22.73 16.63 26.98
C LEU A 929 -21.49 16.87 27.84
N ALA A 930 -21.03 18.13 27.92
CA ALA A 930 -19.74 18.51 28.49
C ALA A 930 -19.81 19.51 29.67
N MET A 931 -20.98 20.12 29.90
CA MET A 931 -21.17 21.00 31.07
C MET A 931 -21.75 20.17 32.22
N PRO A 932 -21.34 20.43 33.48
CA PRO A 932 -22.00 19.84 34.65
C PRO A 932 -23.51 20.09 34.57
N ASP A 933 -24.31 19.10 34.93
CA ASP A 933 -25.72 19.38 35.22
C ASP A 933 -25.76 20.24 36.51
N LEU A 934 -26.86 20.95 36.75
CA LEU A 934 -26.99 21.84 37.93
C LEU A 934 -26.74 21.08 39.26
N ASP A 935 -26.92 19.76 39.26
CA ASP A 935 -26.81 18.89 40.44
C ASP A 935 -25.79 17.73 40.29
N GLY A 936 -24.90 17.73 39.27
CA GLY A 936 -23.97 16.60 39.10
C GLY A 936 -22.97 16.66 37.94
N PRO A 937 -22.11 15.63 37.79
CA PRO A 937 -21.14 15.55 36.70
C PRO A 937 -21.84 15.56 35.33
N ALA A 938 -21.17 16.08 34.30
CA ALA A 938 -21.71 16.09 32.93
C ALA A 938 -22.16 14.68 32.50
N LEU A 939 -23.26 14.59 31.74
CA LEU A 939 -23.83 13.30 31.29
C LEU A 939 -22.77 12.39 30.64
N GLY A 940 -21.88 12.97 29.81
CA GLY A 940 -20.79 12.23 29.18
C GLY A 940 -19.76 11.65 30.17
N ALA A 941 -19.52 12.32 31.30
CA ALA A 941 -18.62 11.84 32.34
C ALA A 941 -19.22 10.64 33.08
N ASN A 942 -20.53 10.64 33.35
CA ASN A 942 -21.22 9.53 34.00
C ASN A 942 -21.28 8.29 33.10
N VAL A 943 -21.58 8.47 31.80
CA VAL A 943 -21.53 7.37 30.83
C VAL A 943 -20.11 6.79 30.77
N LEU A 944 -19.07 7.64 30.68
CA LEU A 944 -17.68 7.19 30.63
C LEU A 944 -17.27 6.45 31.92
N ALA A 945 -17.71 6.91 33.08
CA ALA A 945 -17.47 6.24 34.35
C ALA A 945 -18.08 4.84 34.36
N SER A 946 -19.32 4.67 33.89
CA SER A 946 -19.99 3.36 33.81
C SER A 946 -19.24 2.36 32.91
N LEU A 947 -18.65 2.85 31.81
CA LEU A 947 -17.89 2.05 30.85
C LEU A 947 -16.49 1.66 31.35
N THR A 948 -15.94 2.39 32.32
CA THR A 948 -14.56 2.22 32.80
C THR A 948 -14.46 1.53 34.17
N VAL A 949 -15.57 1.05 34.75
CA VAL A 949 -15.57 0.33 36.03
C VAL A 949 -14.77 -0.97 35.96
N LEU A 950 -13.91 -1.21 36.95
CA LEU A 950 -12.93 -2.30 36.97
C LEU A 950 -13.50 -3.70 36.69
N HIS A 951 -14.71 -4.03 37.20
CA HIS A 951 -15.32 -5.35 37.02
C HIS A 951 -15.53 -5.71 35.54
N ARG A 952 -15.86 -4.73 34.68
CA ARG A 952 -16.04 -4.91 33.22
C ARG A 952 -14.77 -5.33 32.50
N TRP A 953 -13.62 -5.12 33.12
CA TRP A 953 -12.30 -5.32 32.53
C TRP A 953 -11.51 -6.46 33.20
N GLN A 954 -12.08 -7.10 34.23
CA GLN A 954 -11.45 -8.24 34.93
C GLN A 954 -11.13 -9.41 33.98
N VAL A 955 -12.01 -9.68 33.01
CA VAL A 955 -11.79 -10.76 32.03
C VAL A 955 -10.57 -10.49 31.12
N CYS A 956 -10.18 -9.23 30.96
CA CYS A 956 -8.95 -8.83 30.26
C CYS A 956 -7.68 -8.95 31.13
N GLY A 957 -7.82 -9.37 32.39
CA GLY A 957 -6.70 -9.65 33.30
C GLY A 957 -5.87 -10.85 32.83
N GLY A 958 -6.52 -11.93 32.38
CA GLY A 958 -5.87 -13.15 31.91
C GLY A 958 -5.44 -13.14 30.43
N CYS A 959 -5.62 -12.03 29.73
CA CYS A 959 -5.32 -11.92 28.29
C CYS A 959 -3.81 -11.78 28.05
N GLU A 960 -3.23 -12.60 27.16
CA GLU A 960 -1.79 -12.60 26.86
C GLU A 960 -1.32 -11.28 26.23
N VAL A 961 -2.19 -10.61 25.46
CA VAL A 961 -1.89 -9.33 24.80
C VAL A 961 -2.28 -8.12 25.65
N ARG A 962 -2.63 -8.31 26.92
CA ARG A 962 -3.16 -7.23 27.81
C ARG A 962 -2.23 -6.03 27.93
N ASP A 963 -0.92 -6.26 27.90
CA ASP A 963 0.10 -5.22 28.11
C ASP A 963 0.29 -4.35 26.86
N VAL A 964 -0.14 -4.83 25.70
CA VAL A 964 -0.11 -4.13 24.41
C VAL A 964 -1.51 -3.75 23.90
N CYS A 965 -2.57 -4.16 24.59
CA CYS A 965 -3.96 -3.91 24.22
C CYS A 965 -4.33 -2.43 24.39
N PRO A 966 -4.67 -1.71 23.31
CA PRO A 966 -4.98 -0.27 23.38
C PRO A 966 -6.27 0.03 24.14
N ILE A 967 -7.23 -0.91 24.14
CA ILE A 967 -8.51 -0.78 24.85
C ILE A 967 -8.29 -0.84 26.37
N LYS A 968 -7.45 -1.77 26.85
CA LYS A 968 -7.12 -1.88 28.28
C LYS A 968 -6.29 -0.70 28.77
N ARG A 969 -5.29 -0.25 28.01
CA ARG A 969 -4.46 0.92 28.39
C ARG A 969 -5.27 2.22 28.52
N ALA A 970 -6.42 2.33 27.85
CA ALA A 970 -7.31 3.48 27.94
C ALA A 970 -8.22 3.45 29.19
N THR A 971 -8.25 2.35 29.96
CA THR A 971 -8.99 2.29 31.22
C THR A 971 -8.15 2.84 32.37
N PRO A 972 -8.73 3.63 33.29
CA PRO A 972 -7.99 4.19 34.41
C PRO A 972 -7.56 3.08 35.37
N SER A 973 -6.28 2.68 35.31
CA SER A 973 -5.61 2.10 36.47
C SER A 973 -5.49 3.20 37.54
N SER A 974 -5.57 2.83 38.81
CA SER A 974 -5.75 3.67 40.01
C SER A 974 -4.78 4.84 40.25
N SER A 975 -3.96 5.26 39.29
CA SER A 975 -3.04 6.39 39.40
C SER A 975 -2.81 7.07 38.04
N ALA A 976 -3.68 8.01 37.64
CA ALA A 976 -3.36 9.24 36.89
C ALA A 976 -4.61 9.83 36.23
N ARG A 977 -4.74 11.16 36.29
CA ARG A 977 -5.76 11.94 35.59
C ARG A 977 -5.63 11.72 34.07
N ALA A 978 -6.62 11.10 33.42
CA ALA A 978 -6.65 10.91 31.98
C ALA A 978 -7.59 11.92 31.29
N ARG A 979 -7.12 12.54 30.20
CA ARG A 979 -7.94 13.29 29.23
C ARG A 979 -8.43 12.33 28.12
N PRO A 980 -9.66 12.50 27.60
CA PRO A 980 -10.27 11.54 26.68
C PRO A 980 -9.65 11.60 25.26
N ARG A 981 -9.24 10.44 24.72
CA ARG A 981 -8.87 10.27 23.30
C ARG A 981 -10.12 9.88 22.48
N ARG A 982 -10.33 10.52 21.32
CA ARG A 982 -11.57 10.46 20.50
C ARG A 982 -11.74 9.22 19.60
N ARG A 983 -10.89 8.19 19.67
CA ARG A 983 -11.02 6.98 18.83
C ARG A 983 -10.58 5.73 19.59
N TRP A 984 -11.47 4.75 19.63
CA TRP A 984 -11.17 3.39 20.07
C TRP A 984 -10.66 2.60 18.85
N PRO A 985 -9.40 2.13 18.83
CA PRO A 985 -8.87 1.34 17.71
C PRO A 985 -9.46 -0.08 17.67
N SER A 986 -9.62 -0.58 16.45
CA SER A 986 -10.26 -1.84 16.08
C SER A 986 -9.33 -3.06 16.19
N CYS A 987 -8.68 -3.28 17.34
CA CYS A 987 -7.85 -4.46 17.57
C CYS A 987 -8.28 -5.24 18.80
N CYS A 988 -9.05 -6.31 18.57
CA CYS A 988 -9.07 -7.54 19.38
C CYS A 988 -9.41 -8.71 18.43
N TRP A 989 -8.40 -9.52 18.11
CA TRP A 989 -8.54 -10.90 17.67
C TRP A 989 -7.59 -11.74 18.51
#